data_AF-A0A328F7I4-F1
#
_entry.id   AF-A0A328F7I4-F1
#
_cell.length_a   1.000
_cell.length_b   1.000
_cell.length_c   1.000
_cell.angle_alpha   90.00
_cell.angle_beta   90.00
_cell.angle_gamma   90.00
#
_symmetry.space_group_name_H-M   'P 1'
#
loop_
_entity.id
_entity.type
_entity.pdbx_description
1 polymer ?
#
loop_
_entity_poly.entity_id
_entity_poly.type
_entity_poly.pdbx_seq_one_letter_code
_entity_poly.pdbx_strand_id
1 'polypeptide(L)'
;MIAAIKRNEKKVSTPYDMARRIDRISAAVGLNDQTADSFVQTLPFMAGDVTAGAENEFQAVVAGKRENIDLARVIETSNYYRNLVEQAKTGETPQRRVVALERLLKDKDGKDWENSWVWFPRRVLNRYANQVFNEDLKADKSTPTSEYRRDAACFVFKKNGENQVRVPVSYLLKLALADAIGGDKGVPEPVNAWGEKMLAHFSNDNSSPELFSFYPVKSDGSGSLGEKLAAETLLRFLLTQVLVAYAGHKFELNENGQKVKVFFSATPPGDQKRLNDVISDAFYRELFMSPCLSGWDRGEDKKEYMSVCHKVLSRSQINAVAQLKEAGIINTNLVVLPNTSNISLANNGTHISLGSVKLSRCMADSGSGVTALDEKYTGDLSIKIWEHFLPLFATTYSAAPHRIDFQEFHPERVLGFMPHELTHTHLRMIWRRWKKKAHLKVMGRSLTPFGPVWLDRLIANIFRLKGDFVPDGRLIDYFTSVMSTFQSPALNGSLESEANLKKDLTDMGVFDGRMALYQLVRLRKYHQMGYSGFEHRYFSVFEDVVRDMGKAADLQVLITALTQKYIYSRQVDHAMIPDSPAVESERRQIFFCTAIGVPTFFVKTRTRNQFLAKILKNTAKTRHSHRYSGYTRVLVREYQRALISLIQTDAPDLVSALNGAPILDDLDNRVNMPQTHAAWGRITQGILEGSRKHKPMSIQSRQFNAKAERYYGQTLRKAHVSQGFDLLGKAFEQIDLWARYRDTSYGQALGQILGRRDILKFLKSMRQDFMDDTCAPETLKTFIFLMVLVVSREMKAWHNT
;
A
#
# COMPACT_ATOMS: atom_id res chain seq x y z
N MET A 1 -21.06 -44.45 0.76
CA MET A 1 -20.72 -43.34 -0.17
C MET A 1 -19.92 -42.21 0.49
N ILE A 2 -20.34 -41.69 1.66
CA ILE A 2 -19.60 -40.61 2.38
C ILE A 2 -18.20 -41.05 2.87
N ALA A 3 -18.01 -42.34 3.19
CA ALA A 3 -16.69 -42.90 3.54
C ALA A 3 -15.74 -43.12 2.34
N ALA A 4 -16.27 -43.16 1.11
CA ALA A 4 -15.46 -43.31 -0.10
C ALA A 4 -14.91 -41.96 -0.59
N ILE A 5 -15.59 -40.85 -0.27
CA ILE A 5 -15.14 -39.50 -0.57
C ILE A 5 -13.95 -39.10 0.33
N LYS A 6 -13.96 -39.49 1.62
CA LYS A 6 -12.85 -39.22 2.55
C LYS A 6 -11.55 -39.99 2.26
N ARG A 7 -11.55 -41.02 1.41
CA ARG A 7 -10.34 -41.81 1.10
C ARG A 7 -9.49 -41.27 -0.04
N ASN A 8 -9.98 -40.30 -0.83
CA ASN A 8 -9.23 -39.74 -1.96
C ASN A 8 -8.46 -38.44 -1.63
N GLU A 9 -8.64 -37.85 -0.45
CA GLU A 9 -8.03 -36.55 -0.08
C GLU A 9 -6.64 -36.65 0.56
N LYS A 10 -6.08 -37.85 0.70
CA LYS A 10 -4.73 -38.08 1.30
C LYS A 10 -3.68 -38.62 0.33
N LYS A 11 -3.95 -38.69 -0.96
CA LYS A 11 -2.89 -38.96 -1.94
C LYS A 11 -2.21 -37.66 -2.32
N VAL A 12 -0.92 -37.56 -2.02
CA VAL A 12 -0.02 -36.58 -2.65
C VAL A 12 -0.25 -36.69 -4.15
N SER A 13 -0.65 -35.59 -4.80
CA SER A 13 -0.93 -35.58 -6.23
C SER A 13 0.31 -36.08 -6.98
N THR A 14 0.13 -37.08 -7.84
CA THR A 14 1.25 -37.57 -8.65
C THR A 14 1.59 -36.55 -9.74
N PRO A 15 2.82 -36.52 -10.28
CA PRO A 15 3.15 -35.68 -11.44
C PRO A 15 2.20 -35.87 -12.63
N TYR A 16 1.64 -37.08 -12.79
CA TYR A 16 0.62 -37.39 -13.78
C TYR A 16 -0.71 -36.67 -13.53
N ASP A 17 -1.16 -36.58 -12.27
CA ASP A 17 -2.36 -35.85 -11.89
C ASP A 17 -2.20 -34.33 -12.10
N MET A 18 -0.98 -33.82 -11.92
CA MET A 18 -0.64 -32.41 -12.15
C MET A 18 -0.67 -32.04 -13.63
N ALA A 19 -0.06 -32.85 -14.49
CA ALA A 19 -0.08 -32.64 -15.95
C ALA A 19 -1.51 -32.62 -16.49
N ARG A 20 -2.32 -33.61 -16.08
CA ARG A 20 -3.74 -33.68 -16.47
C ARG A 20 -4.56 -32.48 -15.98
N ARG A 21 -4.24 -31.96 -14.78
CA ARG A 21 -4.87 -30.75 -14.26
C ARG A 21 -4.56 -29.54 -15.14
N ILE A 22 -3.29 -29.31 -15.46
CA ILE A 22 -2.87 -28.20 -16.32
C ILE A 22 -3.53 -28.34 -17.70
N ASP A 23 -3.59 -29.52 -18.28
CA ASP A 23 -4.21 -29.74 -19.60
C ASP A 23 -5.69 -29.38 -19.62
N ARG A 24 -6.41 -29.77 -18.56
CA ARG A 24 -7.82 -29.38 -18.42
C ARG A 24 -7.98 -27.86 -18.33
N ILE A 25 -7.14 -27.19 -17.54
CA ILE A 25 -7.19 -25.72 -17.39
C ILE A 25 -6.82 -25.06 -18.73
N SER A 26 -5.76 -25.51 -19.40
CA SER A 26 -5.33 -25.03 -20.71
C SER A 26 -6.46 -25.10 -21.74
N ALA A 27 -7.16 -26.24 -21.81
CA ALA A 27 -8.29 -26.43 -22.70
C ALA A 27 -9.46 -25.48 -22.36
N ALA A 28 -9.81 -25.35 -21.07
CA ALA A 28 -10.90 -24.48 -20.62
C ALA A 28 -10.63 -22.99 -20.85
N VAL A 29 -9.37 -22.56 -20.69
CA VAL A 29 -8.93 -21.19 -20.95
C VAL A 29 -8.83 -20.89 -22.46
N GLY A 30 -8.82 -21.93 -23.30
CA GLY A 30 -8.70 -21.81 -24.75
C GLY A 30 -7.28 -21.52 -25.21
N LEU A 31 -6.28 -22.12 -24.57
CA LEU A 31 -4.89 -22.03 -25.03
C LEU A 31 -4.72 -22.77 -26.38
N ASN A 32 -4.07 -22.11 -27.33
CA ASN A 32 -3.72 -22.68 -28.62
C ASN A 32 -2.22 -22.95 -28.67
N ASP A 33 -1.82 -24.22 -28.65
CA ASP A 33 -0.42 -24.64 -28.68
C ASP A 33 0.09 -25.05 -30.07
N GLN A 34 -0.68 -24.76 -31.14
CA GLN A 34 -0.29 -25.10 -32.52
C GLN A 34 1.00 -24.40 -32.97
N THR A 35 1.19 -23.14 -32.55
CA THR A 35 2.42 -22.37 -32.78
C THR A 35 2.81 -21.60 -31.52
N ALA A 36 4.11 -21.27 -31.38
CA ALA A 36 4.60 -20.47 -30.26
C ALA A 36 3.88 -19.11 -30.14
N ASP A 37 3.61 -18.46 -31.27
CA ASP A 37 2.89 -17.18 -31.30
C ASP A 37 1.44 -17.33 -30.86
N SER A 38 0.74 -18.36 -31.35
CA SER A 38 -0.65 -18.64 -30.95
C SER A 38 -0.75 -18.97 -29.46
N PHE A 39 0.25 -19.66 -28.91
CA PHE A 39 0.32 -19.99 -27.49
C PHE A 39 0.45 -18.71 -26.67
N VAL A 40 1.40 -17.86 -27.03
CA VAL A 40 1.62 -16.57 -26.38
C VAL A 40 0.38 -15.69 -26.43
N GLN A 41 -0.25 -15.52 -27.58
CA GLN A 41 -1.43 -14.66 -27.72
C GLN A 41 -2.64 -15.16 -26.92
N THR A 42 -2.72 -16.48 -26.70
CA THR A 42 -3.84 -17.09 -25.97
C THR A 42 -3.62 -17.20 -24.47
N LEU A 43 -2.40 -16.97 -23.96
CA LEU A 43 -2.11 -16.95 -22.52
C LEU A 43 -3.01 -15.97 -21.72
N PRO A 44 -3.31 -16.27 -20.44
CA PRO A 44 -3.87 -15.28 -19.53
C PRO A 44 -2.93 -14.11 -19.29
N PHE A 45 -3.51 -12.95 -18.94
CA PHE A 45 -2.85 -11.67 -18.70
C PHE A 45 -2.17 -11.05 -19.94
N MET A 46 -2.56 -11.48 -21.14
CA MET A 46 -2.15 -10.86 -22.40
C MET A 46 -3.05 -9.68 -22.79
N ALA A 47 -2.70 -8.97 -23.86
CA ALA A 47 -3.52 -7.89 -24.42
C ALA A 47 -4.97 -8.37 -24.69
N GLY A 48 -5.95 -7.56 -24.31
CA GLY A 48 -7.38 -7.91 -24.36
C GLY A 48 -7.88 -8.81 -23.22
N ASP A 49 -6.99 -9.47 -22.48
CA ASP A 49 -7.36 -10.27 -21.30
C ASP A 49 -7.05 -9.57 -19.97
N VAL A 50 -5.93 -8.85 -19.90
CA VAL A 50 -5.46 -8.24 -18.67
C VAL A 50 -6.26 -7.00 -18.30
N THR A 51 -6.57 -6.91 -17.01
CA THR A 51 -7.20 -5.78 -16.36
C THR A 51 -6.34 -5.34 -15.17
N ALA A 52 -6.40 -4.06 -14.81
CA ALA A 52 -5.72 -3.58 -13.62
C ALA A 52 -6.56 -2.57 -12.82
N GLY A 53 -6.37 -2.56 -11.51
CA GLY A 53 -6.91 -1.55 -10.60
C GLY A 53 -5.91 -1.26 -9.48
N ALA A 54 -6.06 -0.12 -8.83
CA ALA A 54 -5.21 0.29 -7.72
C ALA A 54 -6.01 0.70 -6.49
N GLU A 55 -5.43 0.42 -5.33
CA GLU A 55 -5.87 0.91 -4.03
C GLU A 55 -4.76 1.77 -3.47
N ASN A 56 -5.08 3.00 -3.07
CA ASN A 56 -4.11 3.94 -2.52
C ASN A 56 -4.50 4.30 -1.10
N GLU A 57 -3.60 4.03 -0.18
CA GLU A 57 -3.65 4.51 1.18
C GLU A 57 -2.90 5.86 1.23
N PHE A 58 -3.57 6.92 1.66
CA PHE A 58 -3.01 8.28 1.72
C PHE A 58 -2.69 8.69 3.15
N GLN A 59 -1.77 9.63 3.34
CA GLN A 59 -1.66 10.36 4.60
C GLN A 59 -2.63 11.54 4.60
N ALA A 60 -3.40 11.69 5.68
CA ALA A 60 -4.20 12.87 5.94
C ALA A 60 -3.61 13.68 7.11
N VAL A 61 -3.63 15.01 6.99
CA VAL A 61 -3.30 15.92 8.08
C VAL A 61 -4.30 17.07 8.13
N VAL A 62 -4.57 17.57 9.34
CA VAL A 62 -5.35 18.80 9.55
C VAL A 62 -4.43 19.84 10.18
N ALA A 63 -4.19 20.93 9.48
CA ALA A 63 -3.37 22.03 9.95
C ALA A 63 -4.24 23.07 10.66
N GLY A 64 -3.80 23.57 11.80
CA GLY A 64 -4.52 24.58 12.56
C GLY A 64 -3.97 24.80 13.96
N LYS A 65 -4.54 25.78 14.65
CA LYS A 65 -4.26 26.01 16.07
C LYS A 65 -4.84 24.90 16.93
N ARG A 66 -4.16 24.59 18.03
CA ARG A 66 -4.53 23.53 18.99
C ARG A 66 -6.02 23.58 19.38
N GLU A 67 -6.55 24.77 19.67
CA GLU A 67 -7.95 24.99 20.05
C GLU A 67 -9.00 24.64 18.97
N ASN A 68 -8.59 24.64 17.70
CA ASN A 68 -9.48 24.37 16.56
C ASN A 68 -9.37 22.92 16.07
N ILE A 69 -8.36 22.18 16.53
CA ILE A 69 -8.04 20.84 16.03
C ILE A 69 -8.67 19.77 16.92
N ASP A 70 -9.35 18.82 16.27
CA ASP A 70 -10.06 17.77 16.97
C ASP A 70 -9.13 16.85 17.78
N LEU A 71 -8.02 16.38 17.20
CA LEU A 71 -7.08 15.49 17.90
C LEU A 71 -6.54 16.10 19.20
N ALA A 72 -6.19 17.39 19.17
CA ALA A 72 -5.73 18.11 20.36
C ALA A 72 -6.82 18.16 21.43
N ARG A 73 -8.03 18.58 21.03
CA ARG A 73 -9.19 18.67 21.92
C ARG A 73 -9.56 17.34 22.55
N VAL A 74 -9.57 16.25 21.77
CA VAL A 74 -9.86 14.89 22.24
C VAL A 74 -8.82 14.47 23.29
N ILE A 75 -7.53 14.74 23.06
CA ILE A 75 -6.48 14.44 24.04
C ILE A 75 -6.73 15.22 25.33
N GLU A 76 -6.91 16.54 25.26
CA GLU A 76 -7.04 17.43 26.43
C GLU A 76 -8.27 17.14 27.28
N THR A 77 -9.39 16.79 26.63
CA THR A 77 -10.66 16.53 27.32
C THR A 77 -10.82 15.08 27.77
N SER A 78 -9.89 14.19 27.40
CA SER A 78 -9.99 12.77 27.71
C SER A 78 -9.87 12.46 29.20
N ASN A 79 -10.55 11.40 29.63
CA ASN A 79 -10.33 10.79 30.95
C ASN A 79 -8.88 10.32 31.10
N TYR A 80 -8.27 9.83 30.01
CA TYR A 80 -6.88 9.40 30.00
C TYR A 80 -5.93 10.53 30.44
N TYR A 81 -6.07 11.72 29.85
CA TYR A 81 -5.24 12.87 30.20
C TYR A 81 -5.44 13.31 31.65
N ARG A 82 -6.69 13.42 32.09
CA ARG A 82 -7.02 13.77 33.49
C ARG A 82 -6.42 12.78 34.49
N ASN A 83 -6.57 11.48 34.23
CA ASN A 83 -5.99 10.44 35.07
C ASN A 83 -4.46 10.48 35.05
N LEU A 84 -3.83 10.69 33.89
CA LEU A 84 -2.37 10.79 33.77
C LEU A 84 -1.81 11.97 34.60
N VAL A 85 -2.49 13.12 34.59
CA VAL A 85 -2.12 14.27 35.41
C VAL A 85 -2.26 13.96 36.90
N GLU A 86 -3.36 13.32 37.31
CA GLU A 86 -3.59 13.00 38.72
C GLU A 86 -2.64 11.92 39.25
N GLN A 87 -2.34 10.89 38.43
CA GLN A 87 -1.31 9.88 38.72
C GLN A 87 0.08 10.50 38.86
N ALA A 88 0.38 11.55 38.10
CA ALA A 88 1.66 12.25 38.23
C ALA A 88 1.75 13.06 39.53
N LYS A 89 0.66 13.69 39.98
CA LYS A 89 0.59 14.40 41.27
C LYS A 89 0.71 13.45 42.46
N THR A 90 0.08 12.28 42.39
CA THR A 90 0.12 11.25 43.44
C THR A 90 1.43 10.44 43.44
N GLY A 91 2.28 10.61 42.42
CA GLY A 91 3.57 9.93 42.31
C GLY A 91 3.51 8.53 41.69
N GLU A 92 2.33 8.05 41.28
CA GLU A 92 2.16 6.76 40.60
C GLU A 92 2.81 6.74 39.20
N THR A 93 2.97 7.91 38.57
CA THR A 93 3.63 8.04 37.26
C THR A 93 4.64 9.20 37.25
N PRO A 94 5.79 9.06 36.55
CA PRO A 94 6.76 10.15 36.45
C PRO A 94 6.19 11.42 35.79
N GLN A 95 6.36 12.59 36.43
CA GLN A 95 5.93 13.92 35.92
C GLN A 95 6.44 14.20 34.49
N ARG A 96 7.60 13.66 34.12
CA ARG A 96 8.17 13.78 32.77
C ARG A 96 7.23 13.31 31.65
N ARG A 97 6.30 12.37 31.91
CA ARG A 97 5.34 11.88 30.91
C ARG A 97 4.29 12.95 30.59
N VAL A 98 3.73 13.60 31.61
CA VAL A 98 2.80 14.73 31.44
C VAL A 98 3.49 15.86 30.69
N VAL A 99 4.68 16.27 31.14
CA VAL A 99 5.46 17.33 30.49
C VAL A 99 5.79 16.99 29.03
N ALA A 100 6.07 15.72 28.72
CA ALA A 100 6.35 15.31 27.34
C ALA A 100 5.10 15.43 26.44
N LEU A 101 3.93 15.06 26.95
CA LEU A 101 2.66 15.19 26.23
C LEU A 101 2.28 16.67 26.04
N GLU A 102 2.35 17.48 27.10
CA GLU A 102 2.11 18.93 27.03
C GLU A 102 3.06 19.63 26.07
N ARG A 103 4.34 19.26 26.09
CA ARG A 103 5.35 19.76 25.14
C ARG A 103 4.99 19.36 23.71
N LEU A 104 4.53 18.13 23.47
CA LEU A 104 4.10 17.71 22.12
C LEU A 104 2.92 18.56 21.64
N LEU A 105 1.90 18.75 22.48
CA LEU A 105 0.73 19.56 22.14
C LEU A 105 1.11 21.03 21.86
N LYS A 106 2.08 21.58 22.61
CA LYS A 106 2.61 22.92 22.37
C LYS A 106 3.47 23.00 21.11
N ASP A 107 4.34 22.01 20.88
CA ASP A 107 5.22 21.95 19.71
C ASP A 107 4.42 21.87 18.40
N LYS A 108 3.22 21.29 18.42
CA LYS A 108 2.33 21.12 17.27
C LYS A 108 1.33 22.26 17.07
N ASP A 109 1.27 23.24 17.97
CA ASP A 109 0.34 24.35 17.83
C ASP A 109 0.62 25.15 16.54
N GLY A 110 -0.42 25.35 15.72
CA GLY A 110 -0.32 25.98 14.40
C GLY A 110 0.36 25.13 13.32
N LYS A 111 0.57 23.82 13.55
CA LYS A 111 1.20 22.89 12.60
C LYS A 111 0.22 21.82 12.11
N ASP A 112 0.75 20.86 11.37
CA ASP A 112 0.03 19.72 10.82
C ASP A 112 -0.24 18.69 11.92
N TRP A 113 -1.50 18.29 12.10
CA TRP A 113 -1.91 17.22 13.00
C TRP A 113 -2.29 15.98 12.19
N GLU A 114 -1.47 14.94 12.31
CA GLU A 114 -1.60 13.73 11.50
C GLU A 114 -2.81 12.92 11.91
N ASN A 115 -3.61 12.51 10.92
CA ASN A 115 -4.83 11.71 11.10
C ASN A 115 -5.85 12.32 12.07
N SER A 116 -5.79 13.64 12.33
CA SER A 116 -6.84 14.34 13.06
C SER A 116 -8.16 14.30 12.27
N TRP A 117 -9.27 14.22 13.00
CA TRP A 117 -10.58 14.41 12.42
C TRP A 117 -10.85 15.90 12.19
N VAL A 118 -11.89 16.18 11.42
CA VAL A 118 -12.41 17.53 11.22
C VAL A 118 -13.78 17.66 11.88
N TRP A 119 -14.20 18.90 12.14
CA TRP A 119 -15.56 19.20 12.53
C TRP A 119 -16.10 20.45 11.83
N PHE A 120 -17.42 20.50 11.62
CA PHE A 120 -18.11 21.61 10.95
C PHE A 120 -19.60 21.67 11.31
N PRO A 121 -20.28 22.82 11.13
CA PRO A 121 -21.69 22.97 11.47
C PRO A 121 -22.57 22.08 10.59
N ARG A 122 -23.49 21.30 11.17
CA ARG A 122 -24.33 20.38 10.39
C ARG A 122 -25.22 21.09 9.36
N ARG A 123 -25.57 22.36 9.61
CA ARG A 123 -26.42 23.17 8.71
C ARG A 123 -25.83 23.40 7.33
N VAL A 124 -24.51 23.25 7.17
CA VAL A 124 -23.83 23.49 5.88
C VAL A 124 -23.99 22.32 4.91
N LEU A 125 -24.38 21.14 5.42
CA LEU A 125 -24.69 19.99 4.57
C LEU A 125 -25.99 20.26 3.84
N ASN A 126 -25.98 20.08 2.52
CA ASN A 126 -27.21 20.03 1.75
C ASN A 126 -28.06 18.80 2.14
N ARG A 127 -29.30 18.74 1.60
CA ARG A 127 -30.25 17.68 1.91
C ARG A 127 -29.69 16.28 1.63
N TYR A 128 -29.06 16.08 0.48
CA TYR A 128 -28.55 14.77 0.06
C TYR A 128 -27.33 14.34 0.88
N ALA A 129 -26.35 15.22 1.10
CA ALA A 129 -25.19 14.91 1.94
C ALA A 129 -25.59 14.59 3.39
N ASN A 130 -26.59 15.30 3.93
CA ASN A 130 -27.15 15.00 5.24
C ASN A 130 -27.91 13.66 5.27
N GLN A 131 -28.56 13.27 4.16
CA GLN A 131 -29.18 11.94 4.02
C GLN A 131 -28.11 10.84 4.00
N VAL A 132 -27.07 10.98 3.17
CA VAL A 132 -25.94 10.04 3.11
C VAL A 132 -25.30 9.88 4.50
N PHE A 133 -25.10 10.99 5.22
CA PHE A 133 -24.58 10.94 6.59
C PHE A 133 -25.47 10.13 7.54
N ASN A 134 -26.79 10.34 7.51
CA ASN A 134 -27.71 9.59 8.37
C ASN A 134 -27.80 8.10 7.97
N GLU A 135 -27.74 7.79 6.68
CA GLU A 135 -27.73 6.41 6.19
C GLU A 135 -26.46 5.67 6.62
N ASP A 136 -25.30 6.31 6.53
CA ASP A 136 -24.02 5.74 6.96
C ASP A 136 -23.92 5.56 8.49
N LEU A 137 -24.78 6.22 9.27
CA LEU A 137 -24.92 6.03 10.71
C LEU A 137 -25.82 4.86 11.10
N LYS A 138 -26.46 4.16 10.15
CA LYS A 138 -27.23 2.95 10.46
C LYS A 138 -26.30 1.80 10.89
N ALA A 139 -26.79 0.95 11.78
CA ALA A 139 -26.07 -0.24 12.24
C ALA A 139 -25.89 -1.27 11.11
N ASP A 140 -26.92 -1.44 10.27
CA ASP A 140 -26.86 -2.18 9.01
C ASP A 140 -27.46 -1.36 7.87
N LYS A 141 -26.63 -0.94 6.91
CA LYS A 141 -27.04 -0.09 5.79
C LYS A 141 -27.84 -0.84 4.72
N SER A 142 -27.73 -2.17 4.68
CA SER A 142 -28.53 -2.99 3.77
C SER A 142 -30.02 -2.99 4.16
N THR A 143 -30.33 -2.60 5.40
CA THR A 143 -31.69 -2.54 5.94
C THR A 143 -32.10 -1.10 6.23
N PRO A 144 -32.99 -0.49 5.41
CA PRO A 144 -33.37 0.91 5.57
C PRO A 144 -34.01 1.26 6.93
N THR A 145 -34.64 0.30 7.60
CA THR A 145 -35.28 0.46 8.91
C THR A 145 -34.35 0.17 10.09
N SER A 146 -33.07 -0.15 9.83
CA SER A 146 -32.09 -0.38 10.88
C SER A 146 -31.97 0.83 11.81
N GLU A 147 -31.84 0.57 13.10
CA GLU A 147 -31.45 1.58 14.09
C GLU A 147 -30.07 2.15 13.77
N TYR A 148 -29.74 3.26 14.44
CA TYR A 148 -28.39 3.81 14.38
C TYR A 148 -27.38 2.94 15.13
N ARG A 149 -26.14 2.98 14.66
CA ARG A 149 -24.99 2.34 15.30
C ARG A 149 -24.77 2.86 16.73
N ARG A 150 -24.21 2.02 17.61
CA ARG A 150 -24.07 2.34 19.05
C ARG A 150 -23.14 3.53 19.32
N ASP A 151 -22.15 3.75 18.47
CA ASP A 151 -21.20 4.86 18.56
C ASP A 151 -21.62 6.09 17.72
N ALA A 152 -22.88 6.19 17.28
CA ALA A 152 -23.36 7.32 16.47
C ALA A 152 -23.15 8.69 17.15
N ALA A 153 -23.25 8.75 18.48
CA ALA A 153 -23.02 9.97 19.26
C ALA A 153 -21.58 10.51 19.14
N CYS A 154 -20.61 9.71 18.69
CA CYS A 154 -19.23 10.15 18.49
C CYS A 154 -19.04 11.08 17.28
N PHE A 155 -20.03 11.17 16.39
CA PHE A 155 -19.96 11.93 15.14
C PHE A 155 -20.74 13.24 15.16
N VAL A 156 -21.48 13.51 16.25
CA VAL A 156 -22.24 14.75 16.42
C VAL A 156 -22.06 15.28 17.83
N PHE A 157 -21.69 16.55 17.97
CA PHE A 157 -21.62 17.22 19.28
C PHE A 157 -22.19 18.64 19.19
N LYS A 158 -22.55 19.23 20.33
CA LYS A 158 -23.04 20.61 20.38
C LYS A 158 -21.91 21.60 20.65
N LYS A 159 -21.84 22.69 19.89
CA LYS A 159 -20.96 23.85 20.11
C LYS A 159 -21.78 25.11 19.94
N ASN A 160 -21.77 25.99 20.94
CA ASN A 160 -22.53 27.25 20.93
C ASN A 160 -24.04 27.07 20.60
N GLY A 161 -24.65 25.98 21.08
CA GLY A 161 -26.06 25.65 20.81
C GLY A 161 -26.34 25.00 19.45
N GLU A 162 -25.34 24.91 18.56
CA GLU A 162 -25.47 24.32 17.22
C GLU A 162 -24.88 22.91 17.16
N ASN A 163 -25.52 22.01 16.39
CA ASN A 163 -25.01 20.67 16.13
C ASN A 163 -23.84 20.73 15.13
N GLN A 164 -22.71 20.16 15.52
CA GLN A 164 -21.50 20.03 14.72
C GLN A 164 -21.35 18.56 14.29
N VAL A 165 -21.00 18.33 13.03
CA VAL A 165 -20.55 17.02 12.52
C VAL A 165 -19.06 16.88 12.81
N ARG A 166 -18.61 15.71 13.26
CA ARG A 166 -17.22 15.37 13.56
C ARG A 166 -16.85 14.06 12.86
N VAL A 167 -15.96 14.12 11.87
CA VAL A 167 -15.65 12.95 11.03
C VAL A 167 -14.17 12.90 10.63
N PRO A 168 -13.61 11.70 10.39
CA PRO A 168 -12.29 11.55 9.80
C PRO A 168 -12.23 12.13 8.38
N VAL A 169 -11.05 12.58 7.96
CA VAL A 169 -10.82 13.15 6.61
C VAL A 169 -11.22 12.18 5.50
N SER A 170 -11.05 10.87 5.70
CA SER A 170 -11.45 9.87 4.72
C SER A 170 -12.97 9.86 4.44
N TYR A 171 -13.79 10.10 5.46
CA TYR A 171 -15.24 10.23 5.30
C TYR A 171 -15.67 11.62 4.81
N LEU A 172 -14.90 12.67 5.16
CA LEU A 172 -15.10 14.03 4.64
C LEU A 172 -15.12 14.06 3.11
N LEU A 173 -14.26 13.28 2.45
CA LEU A 173 -14.19 13.20 0.99
C LEU A 173 -15.52 12.70 0.37
N LYS A 174 -16.11 11.67 0.97
CA LYS A 174 -17.42 11.14 0.55
C LYS A 174 -18.52 12.20 0.73
N LEU A 175 -18.56 12.85 1.90
CA LEU A 175 -19.55 13.91 2.16
C LEU A 175 -19.40 15.10 1.22
N ALA A 176 -18.16 15.50 0.91
CA ALA A 176 -17.89 16.58 -0.03
C ALA A 176 -18.37 16.25 -1.44
N LEU A 177 -18.20 15.01 -1.89
CA LEU A 177 -18.71 14.56 -3.18
C LEU A 177 -20.24 14.52 -3.18
N ALA A 178 -20.86 13.96 -2.13
CA ALA A 178 -22.31 13.94 -1.96
C ALA A 178 -22.88 15.37 -1.98
N ASP A 179 -22.26 16.31 -1.27
CA ASP A 179 -22.70 17.71 -1.25
C ASP A 179 -22.58 18.37 -2.62
N ALA A 180 -21.49 18.11 -3.34
CA ALA A 180 -21.31 18.64 -4.69
C ALA A 180 -22.40 18.15 -5.66
N ILE A 181 -22.72 16.85 -5.67
CA ILE A 181 -23.65 16.24 -6.65
C ILE A 181 -25.13 16.29 -6.24
N GLY A 182 -25.41 16.55 -4.96
CA GLY A 182 -26.75 16.53 -4.38
C GLY A 182 -27.44 17.89 -4.27
N GLY A 183 -26.89 18.94 -4.89
CA GLY A 183 -27.44 20.30 -4.81
C GLY A 183 -28.77 20.45 -5.54
N ASP A 184 -29.67 21.28 -4.99
CA ASP A 184 -31.10 21.30 -5.31
C ASP A 184 -31.50 21.72 -6.75
N LYS A 185 -30.60 22.28 -7.58
CA LYS A 185 -30.89 22.65 -8.98
C LYS A 185 -29.65 22.57 -9.89
N GLY A 186 -29.80 22.01 -11.09
CA GLY A 186 -28.85 22.18 -12.21
C GLY A 186 -27.70 21.16 -12.33
N VAL A 187 -27.73 20.03 -11.60
CA VAL A 187 -26.76 18.94 -11.79
C VAL A 187 -27.15 18.12 -13.03
N PRO A 188 -26.27 17.98 -14.04
CA PRO A 188 -26.57 17.14 -15.19
C PRO A 188 -26.78 15.68 -14.79
N GLU A 189 -27.70 14.97 -15.43
CA GLU A 189 -28.04 13.57 -15.10
C GLU A 189 -26.81 12.65 -15.08
N PRO A 190 -25.86 12.70 -16.06
CA PRO A 190 -24.69 11.84 -16.01
C PRO A 190 -23.79 12.12 -14.80
N VAL A 191 -23.73 13.37 -14.32
CA VAL A 191 -22.95 13.74 -13.14
C VAL A 191 -23.62 13.19 -11.88
N ASN A 192 -24.94 13.30 -11.77
CA ASN A 192 -25.67 12.80 -10.62
C ASN A 192 -25.56 11.26 -10.51
N ALA A 193 -25.90 10.55 -11.59
CA ALA A 193 -25.92 9.09 -11.61
C ALA A 193 -24.54 8.46 -11.37
N TRP A 194 -23.47 9.03 -11.96
CA TRP A 194 -22.12 8.50 -11.77
C TRP A 194 -21.46 9.00 -10.48
N GLY A 195 -21.74 10.24 -10.08
CA GLY A 195 -21.27 10.77 -8.80
C GLY A 195 -21.75 9.94 -7.61
N GLU A 196 -23.00 9.47 -7.65
CA GLU A 196 -23.56 8.61 -6.61
C GLU A 196 -22.83 7.26 -6.53
N LYS A 197 -22.56 6.63 -7.68
CA LYS A 197 -21.75 5.39 -7.74
C LYS A 197 -20.34 5.59 -7.19
N MET A 198 -19.73 6.74 -7.48
CA MET A 198 -18.37 7.07 -7.01
C MET A 198 -18.27 7.19 -5.48
N LEU A 199 -19.37 7.45 -4.76
CA LEU A 199 -19.36 7.54 -3.28
C LEU A 199 -18.83 6.26 -2.61
N ALA A 200 -19.07 5.10 -3.22
CA ALA A 200 -18.62 3.81 -2.70
C ALA A 200 -17.08 3.63 -2.71
N HIS A 201 -16.37 4.42 -3.51
CA HIS A 201 -14.92 4.34 -3.66
C HIS A 201 -14.13 5.10 -2.58
N PHE A 202 -14.82 5.88 -1.75
CA PHE A 202 -14.25 6.60 -0.61
C PHE A 202 -14.44 5.77 0.67
N SER A 203 -13.53 4.82 0.87
CA SER A 203 -13.53 3.90 1.99
C SER A 203 -12.98 4.55 3.28
N ASN A 204 -13.39 4.02 4.43
CA ASN A 204 -13.07 4.55 5.75
C ASN A 204 -12.74 3.43 6.77
N ASP A 205 -12.04 2.34 6.44
CA ASP A 205 -11.60 1.36 7.46
C ASP A 205 -10.24 1.64 8.08
N ASN A 206 -9.38 2.39 7.41
CA ASN A 206 -8.08 2.76 7.94
C ASN A 206 -8.09 4.17 8.57
N SER A 207 -7.12 4.42 9.45
CA SER A 207 -6.87 5.75 10.07
C SER A 207 -6.67 6.83 9.00
N SER A 208 -6.14 6.39 7.87
CA SER A 208 -5.80 7.13 6.67
C SER A 208 -6.87 6.92 5.58
N PRO A 209 -7.11 7.89 4.68
CA PRO A 209 -7.97 7.67 3.52
C PRO A 209 -7.48 6.55 2.63
N GLU A 210 -8.37 5.60 2.35
CA GLU A 210 -8.15 4.49 1.45
C GLU A 210 -9.15 4.61 0.30
N LEU A 211 -8.63 4.74 -0.92
CA LEU A 211 -9.44 4.86 -2.12
C LEU A 211 -9.00 3.81 -3.13
N PHE A 212 -9.96 3.10 -3.69
CA PHE A 212 -9.72 2.17 -4.79
C PHE A 212 -10.21 2.77 -6.12
N SER A 213 -9.69 2.25 -7.23
CA SER A 213 -9.98 2.75 -8.58
C SER A 213 -11.47 2.92 -8.83
N PHE A 214 -11.86 4.02 -9.48
CA PHE A 214 -13.25 4.25 -9.90
C PHE A 214 -13.71 3.23 -10.94
N TYR A 215 -12.76 2.73 -11.73
CA TYR A 215 -12.96 1.67 -12.70
C TYR A 215 -11.65 0.91 -12.92
N PRO A 216 -11.70 -0.41 -13.17
CA PRO A 216 -10.53 -1.13 -13.66
C PRO A 216 -10.18 -0.65 -15.08
N VAL A 217 -8.90 -0.69 -15.43
CA VAL A 217 -8.38 -0.36 -16.76
C VAL A 217 -8.07 -1.63 -17.56
N LYS A 218 -8.20 -1.55 -18.89
CA LYS A 218 -8.07 -2.66 -19.86
C LYS A 218 -7.00 -2.31 -20.89
N SER A 219 -6.32 -3.32 -21.40
CA SER A 219 -5.52 -3.18 -22.62
C SER A 219 -6.44 -3.25 -23.84
N ASP A 220 -6.53 -2.16 -24.62
CA ASP A 220 -7.41 -2.04 -25.81
C ASP A 220 -6.66 -1.52 -27.06
N GLY A 221 -5.32 -1.57 -27.03
CA GLY A 221 -4.45 -1.05 -28.08
C GLY A 221 -4.16 0.45 -28.02
N SER A 222 -4.85 1.23 -27.18
CA SER A 222 -4.53 2.65 -26.95
C SER A 222 -3.65 2.84 -25.70
N GLY A 223 -2.34 3.01 -25.90
CA GLY A 223 -1.36 3.14 -24.80
C GLY A 223 -1.15 1.85 -24.00
N SER A 224 -0.25 1.89 -23.01
CA SER A 224 0.01 0.73 -22.15
C SER A 224 -1.03 0.60 -21.01
N LEU A 225 -1.17 -0.60 -20.43
CA LEU A 225 -2.06 -0.81 -19.28
C LEU A 225 -1.64 0.06 -18.09
N GLY A 226 -0.33 0.15 -17.86
CA GLY A 226 0.26 0.96 -16.80
C GLY A 226 0.02 2.46 -16.98
N GLU A 227 0.12 2.98 -18.21
CA GLU A 227 -0.20 4.38 -18.50
C GLU A 227 -1.65 4.72 -18.12
N LYS A 228 -2.59 3.84 -18.46
CA LYS A 228 -4.00 4.01 -18.08
C LYS A 228 -4.22 3.92 -16.58
N LEU A 229 -3.58 2.97 -15.90
CA LEU A 229 -3.70 2.81 -14.47
C LEU A 229 -3.14 4.04 -13.72
N ALA A 230 -1.99 4.54 -14.16
CA ALA A 230 -1.41 5.77 -13.63
C ALA A 230 -2.33 6.97 -13.88
N ALA A 231 -2.99 7.02 -15.04
CA ALA A 231 -3.93 8.08 -15.36
C ALA A 231 -5.19 8.07 -14.49
N GLU A 232 -5.79 6.89 -14.26
CA GLU A 232 -6.91 6.73 -13.32
C GLU A 232 -6.49 7.15 -11.91
N THR A 233 -5.32 6.71 -11.45
CA THR A 233 -4.79 7.03 -10.12
C THR A 233 -4.59 8.53 -9.94
N LEU A 234 -4.04 9.22 -10.94
CA LEU A 234 -3.86 10.68 -10.90
C LEU A 234 -5.17 11.45 -11.01
N LEU A 235 -6.13 10.97 -11.79
CA LEU A 235 -7.46 11.56 -11.88
C LEU A 235 -8.17 11.50 -10.52
N ARG A 236 -8.13 10.32 -9.87
CA ARG A 236 -8.69 10.11 -8.53
C ARG A 236 -7.95 10.91 -7.46
N PHE A 237 -6.63 11.02 -7.56
CA PHE A 237 -5.84 11.86 -6.67
C PHE A 237 -6.20 13.34 -6.83
N LEU A 238 -6.30 13.85 -8.06
CA LEU A 238 -6.70 15.23 -8.33
C LEU A 238 -8.11 15.51 -7.80
N LEU A 239 -9.07 14.58 -8.01
CA LEU A 239 -10.42 14.73 -7.50
C LEU A 239 -10.42 14.83 -5.97
N THR A 240 -9.59 14.01 -5.31
CA THR A 240 -9.39 14.07 -3.86
C THR A 240 -8.91 15.45 -3.41
N GLN A 241 -7.97 16.08 -4.13
CA GLN A 241 -7.49 17.42 -3.80
C GLN A 241 -8.58 18.49 -4.00
N VAL A 242 -9.39 18.36 -5.06
CA VAL A 242 -10.50 19.27 -5.34
C VAL A 242 -11.60 19.14 -4.28
N LEU A 243 -11.92 17.91 -3.86
CA LEU A 243 -12.87 17.66 -2.77
C LEU A 243 -12.40 18.22 -1.43
N VAL A 244 -11.10 18.13 -1.14
CA VAL A 244 -10.50 18.78 0.05
C VAL A 244 -10.66 20.30 -0.01
N ALA A 245 -10.34 20.93 -1.14
CA ALA A 245 -10.52 22.37 -1.31
C ALA A 245 -12.00 22.78 -1.20
N TYR A 246 -12.90 22.00 -1.82
CA TYR A 246 -14.35 22.22 -1.78
C TYR A 246 -14.88 22.16 -0.36
N ALA A 247 -14.57 21.09 0.39
CA ALA A 247 -14.94 20.95 1.80
C ALA A 247 -14.34 22.08 2.66
N GLY A 248 -13.11 22.51 2.34
CA GLY A 248 -12.42 23.63 2.97
C GLY A 248 -13.29 24.88 3.07
N HIS A 249 -14.00 25.21 1.98
CA HIS A 249 -14.89 26.36 1.91
C HIS A 249 -16.34 26.04 2.26
N LYS A 250 -16.94 25.01 1.63
CA LYS A 250 -18.38 24.74 1.78
C LYS A 250 -18.76 24.26 3.17
N PHE A 251 -17.87 23.52 3.84
CA PHE A 251 -18.10 23.06 5.20
C PHE A 251 -17.48 23.99 6.24
N GLU A 252 -17.12 25.22 5.84
CA GLU A 252 -16.59 26.25 6.74
C GLU A 252 -15.33 25.79 7.53
N LEU A 253 -14.54 24.86 6.98
CA LEU A 253 -13.37 24.32 7.69
C LEU A 253 -12.29 25.38 7.84
N ASN A 254 -12.03 26.15 6.78
CA ASN A 254 -11.03 27.22 6.77
C ASN A 254 -11.38 28.32 7.77
N GLU A 255 -12.65 28.71 7.83
CA GLU A 255 -13.24 29.69 8.75
C GLU A 255 -13.12 29.21 10.20
N ASN A 256 -13.27 27.90 10.42
CA ASN A 256 -13.04 27.25 11.71
C ASN A 256 -11.55 26.98 12.00
N GLY A 257 -10.63 27.46 11.16
CA GLY A 257 -9.18 27.34 11.36
C GLY A 257 -8.62 25.93 11.15
N GLN A 258 -9.29 25.10 10.35
CA GLN A 258 -8.89 23.74 9.99
C GLN A 258 -8.56 23.67 8.49
N LYS A 259 -7.31 23.36 8.14
CA LYS A 259 -6.89 23.17 6.75
C LYS A 259 -6.44 21.73 6.50
N VAL A 260 -7.22 21.01 5.70
CA VAL A 260 -6.97 19.60 5.38
C VAL A 260 -5.94 19.46 4.27
N LYS A 261 -5.06 18.46 4.37
CA LYS A 261 -4.15 18.03 3.29
C LYS A 261 -4.15 16.50 3.20
N VAL A 262 -4.21 15.99 1.98
CA VAL A 262 -4.11 14.56 1.66
C VAL A 262 -2.97 14.35 0.67
N PHE A 263 -2.10 13.37 0.89
CA PHE A 263 -0.94 13.12 0.03
C PHE A 263 -0.41 11.69 0.18
N PHE A 264 0.39 11.23 -0.78
CA PHE A 264 1.11 9.95 -0.68
C PHE A 264 2.25 10.06 0.33
N SER A 265 2.26 9.20 1.34
CA SER A 265 3.38 9.01 2.27
C SER A 265 3.33 7.58 2.78
N ALA A 266 4.47 6.91 2.86
CA ALA A 266 4.53 5.49 3.19
C ALA A 266 4.96 5.17 4.63
N THR A 267 5.62 6.10 5.29
CA THR A 267 6.13 5.90 6.65
C THR A 267 5.24 6.57 7.68
N PRO A 268 5.01 5.93 8.85
CA PRO A 268 4.33 6.57 9.97
C PRO A 268 4.97 7.93 10.33
N PRO A 269 4.17 8.99 10.51
CA PRO A 269 4.71 10.32 10.82
C PRO A 269 5.47 10.37 12.14
N GLY A 270 6.54 11.16 12.19
CA GLY A 270 7.43 11.27 13.35
C GLY A 270 6.73 11.80 14.59
N ASP A 271 5.80 12.75 14.45
CA ASP A 271 5.03 13.28 15.58
C ASP A 271 3.96 12.29 16.08
N GLN A 272 3.36 11.49 15.20
CA GLN A 272 2.48 10.39 15.59
C GLN A 272 3.27 9.32 16.37
N LYS A 273 4.51 9.02 15.96
CA LYS A 273 5.43 8.15 16.73
C LYS A 273 5.77 8.75 18.10
N ARG A 274 6.07 10.05 18.17
CA ARG A 274 6.31 10.75 19.45
C ARG A 274 5.10 10.70 20.38
N LEU A 275 3.89 10.83 19.84
CA LEU A 275 2.66 10.71 20.61
C LEU A 275 2.48 9.28 21.13
N ASN A 276 2.67 8.29 20.24
CA ASN A 276 2.60 6.88 20.59
C ASN A 276 3.54 6.51 21.75
N ASP A 277 4.76 7.07 21.78
CA ASP A 277 5.76 6.83 22.83
C ASP A 277 5.37 7.37 24.22
N VAL A 278 4.37 8.25 24.32
CA VAL A 278 3.97 8.89 25.59
C VAL A 278 2.53 8.57 26.02
N ILE A 279 1.77 7.81 25.22
CA ILE A 279 0.41 7.38 25.55
C ILE A 279 0.27 5.86 25.65
N SER A 280 -0.82 5.40 26.26
CA SER A 280 -1.16 3.98 26.30
C SER A 280 -1.66 3.47 24.94
N ASP A 281 -1.51 2.18 24.71
CA ASP A 281 -1.98 1.49 23.50
C ASP A 281 -3.49 1.50 23.30
N ALA A 282 -4.25 1.41 24.40
CA ALA A 282 -5.70 1.55 24.34
C ALA A 282 -6.10 2.96 23.86
N PHE A 283 -5.44 3.99 24.39
CA PHE A 283 -5.73 5.37 24.02
C PHE A 283 -5.27 5.69 22.59
N TYR A 284 -4.11 5.17 22.15
CA TYR A 284 -3.68 5.30 20.75
C TYR A 284 -4.73 4.77 19.78
N ARG A 285 -5.29 3.58 20.04
CA ARG A 285 -6.39 3.04 19.22
C ARG A 285 -7.63 3.90 19.26
N GLU A 286 -8.00 4.45 20.42
CA GLU A 286 -9.16 5.34 20.53
C GLU A 286 -9.00 6.60 19.66
N LEU A 287 -7.78 7.15 19.56
CA LEU A 287 -7.49 8.34 18.77
C LEU A 287 -7.49 8.08 17.26
N PHE A 288 -6.92 6.96 16.81
CA PHE A 288 -6.60 6.76 15.40
C PHE A 288 -7.41 5.67 14.70
N MET A 289 -8.03 4.75 15.42
CA MET A 289 -8.82 3.68 14.78
C MET A 289 -10.03 4.25 14.05
N SER A 290 -10.17 3.88 12.79
CA SER A 290 -11.25 4.39 11.96
C SER A 290 -12.63 3.92 12.44
N PRO A 291 -13.65 4.78 12.37
CA PRO A 291 -15.02 4.40 12.72
C PRO A 291 -15.71 3.49 11.69
N CYS A 292 -15.14 3.28 10.49
CA CYS A 292 -15.73 2.46 9.42
C CYS A 292 -17.12 2.95 9.00
N LEU A 293 -17.26 4.26 8.75
CA LEU A 293 -18.52 4.89 8.33
C LEU A 293 -18.85 4.65 6.85
N SER A 294 -17.89 4.31 6.00
CA SER A 294 -18.09 4.09 4.56
C SER A 294 -17.33 2.85 4.11
N GLY A 295 -17.89 2.07 3.17
CA GLY A 295 -17.27 0.87 2.60
C GLY A 295 -17.87 -0.46 3.06
N TRP A 296 -18.67 -0.48 4.14
CA TRP A 296 -19.33 -1.68 4.67
C TRP A 296 -20.75 -1.38 5.12
N ASP A 297 -21.61 -2.39 4.99
CA ASP A 297 -22.99 -2.34 5.48
C ASP A 297 -23.04 -2.36 7.01
N ARG A 298 -22.20 -3.17 7.64
CA ARG A 298 -22.06 -3.30 9.10
C ARG A 298 -20.74 -2.71 9.59
N GLY A 299 -20.71 -1.39 9.74
CA GLY A 299 -19.49 -0.65 10.09
C GLY A 299 -18.89 -1.00 11.46
N GLU A 300 -19.72 -1.31 12.47
CA GLU A 300 -19.24 -1.70 13.81
C GLU A 300 -18.46 -3.02 13.80
N ASP A 301 -18.93 -4.02 13.02
CA ASP A 301 -18.24 -5.30 12.87
C ASP A 301 -16.86 -5.11 12.21
N LYS A 302 -16.79 -4.25 11.18
CA LYS A 302 -15.51 -3.92 10.53
C LYS A 302 -14.58 -3.18 11.49
N LYS A 303 -15.09 -2.25 12.30
CA LYS A 303 -14.31 -1.57 13.35
C LYS A 303 -13.77 -2.57 14.39
N GLU A 304 -14.56 -3.56 14.77
CA GLU A 304 -14.10 -4.64 15.66
C GLU A 304 -12.98 -5.47 15.01
N TYR A 305 -13.13 -5.84 13.74
CA TYR A 305 -12.07 -6.49 12.97
C TYR A 305 -10.77 -5.65 12.95
N MET A 306 -10.87 -4.34 12.72
CA MET A 306 -9.69 -3.46 12.77
C MET A 306 -9.04 -3.41 14.16
N SER A 307 -9.84 -3.47 15.22
CA SER A 307 -9.33 -3.58 16.60
C SER A 307 -8.50 -4.85 16.80
N VAL A 308 -8.93 -5.98 16.22
CA VAL A 308 -8.17 -7.24 16.23
C VAL A 308 -6.85 -7.07 15.50
N CYS A 309 -6.86 -6.49 14.29
CA CYS A 309 -5.64 -6.21 13.52
C CYS A 309 -4.61 -5.41 14.33
N HIS A 310 -5.02 -4.29 14.95
CA HIS A 310 -4.13 -3.48 15.79
C HIS A 310 -3.53 -4.29 16.95
N LYS A 311 -4.36 -5.04 17.68
CA LYS A 311 -3.91 -5.83 18.84
C LYS A 311 -2.90 -6.91 18.45
N VAL A 312 -3.12 -7.57 17.31
CA VAL A 312 -2.22 -8.62 16.80
C VAL A 312 -0.88 -8.03 16.39
N LEU A 313 -0.87 -6.90 15.67
CA LEU A 313 0.37 -6.23 15.27
C LEU A 313 1.21 -5.79 16.48
N SER A 314 0.57 -5.26 17.51
CA SER A 314 1.23 -4.91 18.77
C SER A 314 1.83 -6.14 19.48
N ARG A 315 1.05 -7.21 19.65
CA ARG A 315 1.51 -8.45 20.29
C ARG A 315 2.62 -9.15 19.51
N SER A 316 2.52 -9.12 18.19
CA SER A 316 3.51 -9.73 17.29
C SER A 316 4.90 -9.09 17.43
N GLN A 317 4.99 -7.77 17.58
CA GLN A 317 6.28 -7.11 17.83
C GLN A 317 6.94 -7.54 19.15
N ILE A 318 6.14 -7.78 20.20
CA ILE A 318 6.64 -8.34 21.46
C ILE A 318 7.17 -9.76 21.24
N ASN A 319 6.42 -10.61 20.52
CA ASN A 319 6.87 -11.97 20.19
C ASN A 319 8.10 -11.98 19.27
N ALA A 320 8.31 -10.94 18.45
CA ALA A 320 9.50 -10.78 17.62
C ALA A 320 10.78 -10.67 18.47
N VAL A 321 10.71 -10.07 19.67
CA VAL A 321 11.86 -10.01 20.60
C VAL A 321 12.30 -11.40 21.04
N ALA A 322 11.36 -12.29 21.35
CA ALA A 322 11.65 -13.67 21.71
C ALA A 322 12.33 -14.42 20.55
N GLN A 323 11.81 -14.27 19.32
CA GLN A 323 12.40 -14.83 18.10
C GLN A 323 13.82 -14.29 17.85
N LEU A 324 14.09 -13.02 18.12
CA LEU A 324 15.44 -12.44 18.00
C LEU A 324 16.44 -13.01 19.02
N LYS A 325 15.97 -13.37 20.22
CA LYS A 325 16.78 -14.04 21.24
C LYS A 325 17.09 -15.48 20.83
N GLU A 326 16.09 -16.23 20.38
CA GLU A 326 16.27 -17.60 19.85
C GLU A 326 17.20 -17.63 18.63
N ALA A 327 17.09 -16.63 17.76
CA ALA A 327 17.99 -16.48 16.62
C ALA A 327 19.42 -16.11 17.02
N GLY A 328 19.73 -15.82 18.28
CA GLY A 328 21.06 -15.38 18.74
C GLY A 328 21.47 -14.02 18.16
N ILE A 329 20.49 -13.15 17.89
CA ILE A 329 20.70 -11.76 17.49
C ILE A 329 20.78 -10.87 18.74
N ILE A 330 19.86 -11.11 19.68
CA ILE A 330 19.88 -10.55 21.03
C ILE A 330 20.56 -11.56 21.95
N ASN A 331 21.76 -11.22 22.42
CA ASN A 331 22.59 -12.11 23.23
C ASN A 331 22.60 -11.73 24.71
N THR A 332 21.84 -10.72 25.11
CA THR A 332 21.76 -10.23 26.49
C THR A 332 20.31 -10.04 26.90
N ASN A 333 20.03 -10.00 28.20
CA ASN A 333 18.70 -9.68 28.71
C ASN A 333 18.42 -8.16 28.74
N LEU A 334 19.36 -7.33 28.27
CA LEU A 334 19.16 -5.89 28.14
C LEU A 334 18.56 -5.61 26.76
N VAL A 335 17.25 -5.39 26.74
CA VAL A 335 16.47 -5.13 25.52
C VAL A 335 15.60 -3.91 25.75
N VAL A 336 15.47 -3.06 24.73
CA VAL A 336 14.48 -1.99 24.75
C VAL A 336 13.12 -2.60 24.41
N LEU A 337 12.29 -2.83 25.42
CA LEU A 337 10.96 -3.36 25.17
C LEU A 337 10.22 -2.48 24.15
N PRO A 338 9.68 -3.08 23.06
CA PRO A 338 8.87 -2.33 22.12
C PRO A 338 7.66 -1.77 22.85
N ASN A 339 7.15 -0.65 22.36
CA ASN A 339 5.92 -0.10 22.92
C ASN A 339 4.79 -1.12 22.70
N THR A 340 3.87 -1.21 23.65
CA THR A 340 2.69 -2.08 23.48
C THR A 340 1.76 -1.58 22.38
N SER A 341 1.97 -0.35 21.89
CA SER A 341 1.23 0.27 20.81
C SER A 341 2.04 0.35 19.53
N ASN A 342 1.40 -0.10 18.45
CA ASN A 342 2.03 -0.14 17.14
C ASN A 342 1.40 0.87 16.17
N ILE A 343 2.27 1.65 15.52
CA ILE A 343 1.92 2.62 14.50
C ILE A 343 1.89 2.04 13.08
N SER A 344 2.18 0.74 12.91
CA SER A 344 2.29 0.08 11.60
C SER A 344 1.01 0.12 10.75
N LEU A 345 -0.17 0.43 11.30
CA LEU A 345 -1.36 0.65 10.46
C LEU A 345 -1.43 2.03 9.81
N ALA A 346 -0.57 2.96 10.23
CA ALA A 346 -0.26 4.20 9.49
C ALA A 346 0.83 4.00 8.42
N ASN A 347 1.22 2.74 8.17
CA ASN A 347 2.13 2.39 7.08
C ASN A 347 1.32 2.27 5.77
N ASN A 348 1.12 3.41 5.15
CA ASN A 348 0.32 3.51 3.94
C ASN A 348 1.13 3.03 2.71
N GLY A 349 0.47 2.46 1.70
CA GLY A 349 1.08 2.11 0.42
C GLY A 349 0.11 2.16 -0.75
N THR A 350 0.58 1.62 -1.87
CA THR A 350 -0.27 1.39 -3.04
C THR A 350 -0.33 -0.10 -3.34
N HIS A 351 -1.53 -0.62 -3.47
CA HIS A 351 -1.77 -1.99 -3.92
C HIS A 351 -2.18 -1.96 -5.39
N ILE A 352 -1.51 -2.76 -6.24
CA ILE A 352 -1.90 -2.91 -7.64
C ILE A 352 -2.44 -4.32 -7.83
N SER A 353 -3.70 -4.39 -8.27
CA SER A 353 -4.37 -5.63 -8.60
C SER A 353 -4.41 -5.84 -10.11
N LEU A 354 -4.00 -7.02 -10.57
CA LEU A 354 -4.17 -7.48 -11.94
C LEU A 354 -5.25 -8.55 -11.96
N GLY A 355 -6.16 -8.48 -12.93
CA GLY A 355 -7.20 -9.50 -13.17
C GLY A 355 -7.13 -10.05 -14.59
N SER A 356 -7.54 -11.31 -14.77
CA SER A 356 -7.69 -11.94 -16.09
C SER A 356 -9.18 -12.15 -16.39
N VAL A 357 -9.64 -11.62 -17.53
CA VAL A 357 -11.02 -11.79 -17.98
C VAL A 357 -11.31 -13.26 -18.32
N LYS A 358 -10.39 -13.95 -19.00
CA LYS A 358 -10.47 -15.37 -19.36
C LYS A 358 -10.61 -16.24 -18.12
N LEU A 359 -9.69 -16.10 -17.16
CA LEU A 359 -9.75 -16.91 -15.93
C LEU A 359 -11.03 -16.62 -15.14
N SER A 360 -11.43 -15.34 -15.05
CA SER A 360 -12.67 -14.97 -14.38
C SER A 360 -13.91 -15.54 -15.09
N ARG A 361 -13.93 -15.58 -16.43
CA ARG A 361 -15.01 -16.22 -17.22
C ARG A 361 -15.06 -17.72 -17.00
N CYS A 362 -13.92 -18.41 -17.01
CA CYS A 362 -13.87 -19.84 -16.71
C CYS A 362 -14.40 -20.12 -15.29
N MET A 363 -14.04 -19.31 -14.30
CA MET A 363 -14.52 -19.47 -12.93
C MET A 363 -16.00 -19.12 -12.75
N ALA A 364 -16.53 -18.21 -13.55
CA ALA A 364 -17.95 -17.86 -13.57
C ALA A 364 -18.82 -18.95 -14.22
N ASP A 365 -18.30 -19.63 -15.25
CA ASP A 365 -18.99 -20.68 -15.98
C ASP A 365 -18.77 -22.05 -15.33
N SER A 366 -19.83 -22.58 -14.69
CA SER A 366 -19.84 -23.93 -14.12
C SER A 366 -19.57 -25.04 -15.14
N GLY A 367 -19.80 -24.81 -16.44
CA GLY A 367 -19.54 -25.74 -17.53
C GLY A 367 -18.07 -25.81 -17.97
N SER A 368 -17.23 -24.86 -17.54
CA SER A 368 -15.81 -24.80 -17.93
C SER A 368 -14.97 -25.96 -17.36
N GLY A 369 -15.42 -26.57 -16.27
CA GLY A 369 -14.68 -27.62 -15.54
C GLY A 369 -13.50 -27.10 -14.70
N VAL A 370 -13.26 -25.78 -14.65
CA VAL A 370 -12.27 -25.14 -13.77
C VAL A 370 -12.88 -24.94 -12.38
N THR A 371 -12.14 -25.33 -11.34
CA THR A 371 -12.61 -25.30 -9.95
C THR A 371 -11.81 -24.33 -9.08
N ALA A 372 -12.31 -24.01 -7.88
CA ALA A 372 -11.55 -23.22 -6.90
C ALA A 372 -10.20 -23.87 -6.53
N LEU A 373 -10.11 -25.20 -6.59
CA LEU A 373 -8.85 -25.92 -6.38
C LEU A 373 -7.86 -25.66 -7.53
N ASP A 374 -8.35 -25.55 -8.76
CA ASP A 374 -7.51 -25.22 -9.92
C ASP A 374 -6.97 -23.79 -9.83
N GLU A 375 -7.83 -22.83 -9.50
CA GLU A 375 -7.44 -21.43 -9.26
C GLU A 375 -6.39 -21.33 -8.14
N LYS A 376 -6.60 -22.06 -7.03
CA LYS A 376 -5.64 -22.08 -5.92
C LYS A 376 -4.32 -22.71 -6.32
N TYR A 377 -4.34 -23.81 -7.08
CA TYR A 377 -3.13 -24.50 -7.55
C TYR A 377 -2.28 -23.61 -8.46
N THR A 378 -2.86 -23.08 -9.54
CA THR A 378 -2.12 -22.22 -10.49
C THR A 378 -1.75 -20.87 -9.88
N GLY A 379 -2.64 -20.31 -9.04
CA GLY A 379 -2.40 -19.07 -8.32
C GLY A 379 -1.23 -19.16 -7.34
N ASP A 380 -1.15 -20.22 -6.54
CA ASP A 380 -0.05 -20.42 -5.60
C ASP A 380 1.29 -20.63 -6.29
N LEU A 381 1.30 -21.42 -7.37
CA LEU A 381 2.51 -21.61 -8.17
C LEU A 381 2.95 -20.30 -8.83
N SER A 382 1.98 -19.50 -9.29
CA SER A 382 2.26 -18.18 -9.85
C SER A 382 2.94 -17.30 -8.80
N ILE A 383 2.41 -17.21 -7.58
CA ILE A 383 2.99 -16.43 -6.48
C ILE A 383 4.42 -16.90 -6.16
N LYS A 384 4.66 -18.22 -6.11
CA LYS A 384 6.01 -18.79 -5.87
C LYS A 384 7.04 -18.32 -6.89
N ILE A 385 6.68 -18.30 -8.17
CA ILE A 385 7.55 -17.81 -9.24
C ILE A 385 7.74 -16.30 -9.08
N TRP A 386 6.64 -15.57 -8.88
CA TRP A 386 6.60 -14.11 -8.74
C TRP A 386 7.52 -13.59 -7.64
N GLU A 387 7.58 -14.26 -6.48
CA GLU A 387 8.41 -13.84 -5.34
C GLU A 387 9.91 -13.72 -5.69
N HIS A 388 10.40 -14.39 -6.76
CA HIS A 388 11.79 -14.28 -7.22
C HIS A 388 12.09 -12.93 -7.90
N PHE A 389 11.07 -12.27 -8.46
CA PHE A 389 11.19 -11.03 -9.22
C PHE A 389 10.96 -9.76 -8.38
N LEU A 390 10.45 -9.89 -7.16
CA LEU A 390 10.22 -8.78 -6.22
C LEU A 390 11.42 -7.80 -6.07
N PRO A 391 12.69 -8.24 -6.10
CA PRO A 391 13.84 -7.33 -6.06
C PRO A 391 13.92 -6.34 -7.22
N LEU A 392 13.23 -6.56 -8.33
CA LEU A 392 13.15 -5.60 -9.44
C LEU A 392 12.26 -4.41 -9.12
N PHE A 393 11.37 -4.52 -8.14
CA PHE A 393 10.40 -3.48 -7.78
C PHE A 393 10.81 -2.67 -6.56
N ALA A 394 11.27 -3.35 -5.50
CA ALA A 394 11.67 -2.71 -4.25
C ALA A 394 12.73 -1.63 -4.53
N THR A 395 12.48 -0.40 -4.08
CA THR A 395 13.35 0.79 -4.28
C THR A 395 13.44 1.31 -5.74
N THR A 396 13.14 0.47 -6.74
CA THR A 396 13.28 0.77 -8.18
C THR A 396 12.23 1.76 -8.68
N TYR A 397 10.95 1.44 -8.45
CA TYR A 397 9.81 2.23 -8.94
C TYR A 397 9.10 3.01 -7.83
N SER A 398 9.16 2.51 -6.60
CA SER A 398 8.66 3.23 -5.43
C SER A 398 9.69 3.12 -4.30
N ALA A 399 9.65 4.08 -3.38
CA ALA A 399 10.54 4.06 -2.22
C ALA A 399 9.98 4.88 -1.06
N ALA A 400 10.49 4.60 0.14
CA ALA A 400 10.28 5.42 1.32
C ALA A 400 11.62 5.63 2.06
N PRO A 401 12.50 6.52 1.55
CA PRO A 401 13.80 6.78 2.17
C PRO A 401 13.68 7.16 3.64
N HIS A 402 14.41 6.45 4.49
CA HIS A 402 14.33 6.65 5.94
C HIS A 402 15.71 6.66 6.59
N ARG A 403 15.92 7.59 7.53
CA ARG A 403 17.18 7.72 8.28
C ARG A 403 17.00 7.18 9.70
N ILE A 404 17.92 6.33 10.14
CA ILE A 404 17.94 5.73 11.47
C ILE A 404 19.24 6.13 12.16
N ASP A 405 19.15 6.87 13.27
CA ASP A 405 20.34 7.26 14.03
C ASP A 405 20.88 6.10 14.86
N PHE A 406 22.11 6.21 15.37
CA PHE A 406 22.77 5.14 16.14
C PHE A 406 21.92 4.66 17.32
N GLN A 407 21.38 5.59 18.11
CA GLN A 407 20.56 5.30 19.30
C GLN A 407 19.19 4.68 18.97
N GLU A 408 18.80 4.65 17.69
CA GLU A 408 17.57 4.00 17.23
C GLU A 408 17.86 2.63 16.60
N PHE A 409 19.14 2.29 16.37
CA PHE A 409 19.59 1.10 15.65
C PHE A 409 19.60 -0.18 16.51
N HIS A 410 18.57 -0.35 17.33
CA HIS A 410 18.36 -1.54 18.15
C HIS A 410 17.76 -2.68 17.31
N PRO A 411 18.27 -3.93 17.38
CA PRO A 411 17.75 -5.03 16.58
C PRO A 411 16.24 -5.26 16.78
N GLU A 412 15.75 -5.15 18.01
CA GLU A 412 14.33 -5.26 18.37
C GLU A 412 13.43 -4.15 17.80
N ARG A 413 14.02 -3.07 17.28
CA ARG A 413 13.30 -2.00 16.59
C ARG A 413 13.49 -2.06 15.09
N VAL A 414 14.73 -2.11 14.61
CA VAL A 414 15.03 -1.98 13.18
C VAL A 414 14.75 -3.25 12.37
N LEU A 415 14.69 -4.42 13.01
CA LEU A 415 14.32 -5.65 12.31
C LEU A 415 12.79 -5.79 12.13
N GLY A 416 12.00 -4.92 12.76
CA GLY A 416 10.55 -4.83 12.58
C GLY A 416 9.87 -6.20 12.70
N PHE A 417 9.13 -6.59 11.66
CA PHE A 417 8.43 -7.87 11.60
C PHE A 417 9.22 -9.01 10.95
N MET A 418 10.41 -8.76 10.41
CA MET A 418 11.23 -9.78 9.75
C MET A 418 11.47 -11.05 10.57
N PRO A 419 11.50 -11.05 11.93
CA PRO A 419 11.58 -12.28 12.72
C PRO A 419 10.45 -13.29 12.45
N HIS A 420 9.31 -12.82 11.96
CA HIS A 420 8.14 -13.65 11.60
C HIS A 420 8.01 -13.90 10.09
N GLU A 421 8.88 -13.29 9.28
CA GLU A 421 8.84 -13.35 7.81
C GLU A 421 10.04 -14.13 7.24
N LEU A 422 11.07 -14.37 8.06
CA LEU A 422 12.30 -15.06 7.69
C LEU A 422 12.72 -16.06 8.76
N THR A 423 13.36 -17.14 8.31
CA THR A 423 14.02 -18.09 9.21
C THR A 423 15.15 -17.42 9.99
N HIS A 424 15.42 -17.92 11.20
CA HIS A 424 16.51 -17.42 12.06
C HIS A 424 17.86 -17.37 11.34
N THR A 425 18.12 -18.29 10.42
CA THR A 425 19.37 -18.34 9.65
C THR A 425 19.51 -17.14 8.71
N HIS A 426 18.53 -16.88 7.86
CA HIS A 426 18.60 -15.73 6.94
C HIS A 426 18.47 -14.40 7.70
N LEU A 427 17.67 -14.34 8.76
CA LEU A 427 17.57 -13.16 9.63
C LEU A 427 18.93 -12.78 10.22
N ARG A 428 19.68 -13.74 10.79
CA ARG A 428 21.06 -13.51 11.26
C ARG A 428 21.99 -13.04 10.16
N MET A 429 21.88 -13.63 8.97
CA MET A 429 22.70 -13.27 7.82
C MET A 429 22.45 -11.82 7.38
N ILE A 430 21.18 -11.43 7.25
CA ILE A 430 20.76 -10.05 6.96
C ILE A 430 21.27 -9.11 8.05
N TRP A 431 20.98 -9.39 9.32
CA TRP A 431 21.38 -8.52 10.43
C TRP A 431 22.89 -8.26 10.44
N ARG A 432 23.69 -9.32 10.26
CA ARG A 432 25.14 -9.19 10.16
C ARG A 432 25.58 -8.32 8.99
N ARG A 433 24.95 -8.46 7.82
CA ARG A 433 25.28 -7.64 6.64
C ARG A 433 24.83 -6.19 6.83
N TRP A 434 23.69 -5.98 7.48
CA TRP A 434 23.19 -4.66 7.81
C TRP A 434 24.13 -3.93 8.77
N LYS A 435 24.60 -4.59 9.85
CA LYS A 435 25.63 -4.02 10.75
C LYS A 435 26.94 -3.65 10.06
N LYS A 436 27.26 -4.27 8.91
CA LYS A 436 28.44 -3.92 8.09
C LYS A 436 28.18 -2.75 7.15
N LYS A 437 26.93 -2.59 6.69
CA LYS A 437 26.47 -1.46 5.86
C LYS A 437 26.38 -0.19 6.70
N ALA A 438 25.80 -0.29 7.90
CA ALA A 438 25.58 0.81 8.82
C ALA A 438 26.89 1.38 9.39
N HIS A 439 26.87 2.66 9.75
CA HIS A 439 28.00 3.40 10.30
C HIS A 439 28.10 3.24 11.82
N LEU A 440 28.49 2.02 12.23
CA LEU A 440 28.46 1.52 13.61
C LEU A 440 29.83 1.10 14.17
N LYS A 441 30.92 1.33 13.44
CA LYS A 441 32.22 0.74 13.77
C LYS A 441 32.99 1.57 14.80
N VAL A 442 33.48 0.89 15.82
CA VAL A 442 34.49 1.36 16.78
C VAL A 442 35.70 0.44 16.66
N MET A 443 36.89 0.98 16.35
CA MET A 443 38.13 0.19 16.19
C MET A 443 37.96 -1.06 15.30
N GLY A 444 37.23 -0.92 14.19
CA GLY A 444 36.99 -1.99 13.21
C GLY A 444 35.89 -3.00 13.58
N ARG A 445 35.33 -2.95 14.80
CA ARG A 445 34.24 -3.82 15.27
C ARG A 445 32.91 -3.06 15.27
N SER A 446 31.85 -3.67 14.77
CA SER A 446 30.50 -3.07 14.81
C SER A 446 29.95 -3.11 16.24
N LEU A 447 29.60 -1.95 16.77
CA LEU A 447 28.90 -1.77 18.04
C LEU A 447 27.43 -1.45 17.75
N THR A 448 26.50 -2.21 18.33
CA THR A 448 25.07 -1.87 18.32
C THR A 448 24.73 -1.10 19.59
N PRO A 449 23.72 -0.22 19.59
CA PRO A 449 23.24 0.35 20.83
C PRO A 449 22.75 -0.78 21.76
N PHE A 450 22.92 -0.59 23.06
CA PHE A 450 22.63 -1.62 24.05
C PHE A 450 22.08 -1.04 25.36
N GLY A 451 21.90 0.27 25.48
CA GLY A 451 21.64 0.91 26.76
C GLY A 451 20.51 1.93 26.76
N PRO A 452 20.42 2.73 27.83
CA PRO A 452 19.56 3.91 27.84
C PRO A 452 19.96 4.90 26.74
N VAL A 453 18.98 5.55 26.11
CA VAL A 453 19.17 6.46 24.98
C VAL A 453 20.21 7.56 25.24
N TRP A 454 20.35 8.06 26.47
CA TRP A 454 21.34 9.07 26.80
C TRP A 454 22.78 8.54 26.71
N LEU A 455 23.00 7.28 27.10
CA LEU A 455 24.30 6.61 27.02
C LEU A 455 24.65 6.32 25.56
N ASP A 456 23.70 5.80 24.78
CA ASP A 456 23.91 5.54 23.35
C ASP A 456 24.20 6.84 22.57
N ARG A 457 23.58 7.97 22.94
CA ARG A 457 23.92 9.29 22.37
C ARG A 457 25.34 9.72 22.70
N LEU A 458 25.80 9.50 23.93
CA LEU A 458 27.16 9.81 24.34
C LEU A 458 28.18 8.96 23.56
N ILE A 459 27.95 7.65 23.47
CA ILE A 459 28.77 6.72 22.69
C ILE A 459 28.79 7.14 21.21
N ALA A 460 27.63 7.46 20.64
CA ALA A 460 27.52 7.92 19.26
C ALA A 460 28.35 9.18 19.00
N ASN A 461 28.33 10.15 19.92
CA ASN A 461 29.10 11.39 19.80
C ASN A 461 30.61 11.14 19.89
N ILE A 462 31.06 10.35 20.88
CA ILE A 462 32.49 10.04 21.08
C ILE A 462 33.06 9.31 19.86
N PHE A 463 32.36 8.29 19.37
CA PHE A 463 32.85 7.46 18.28
C PHE A 463 32.33 7.87 16.90
N ARG A 464 31.60 8.99 16.80
CA ARG A 464 30.99 9.51 15.57
C ARG A 464 30.12 8.47 14.85
N LEU A 465 29.38 7.68 15.61
CA LEU A 465 28.46 6.67 15.09
C LEU A 465 27.20 7.35 14.57
N LYS A 466 26.74 6.94 13.38
CA LYS A 466 25.64 7.62 12.69
C LYS A 466 24.40 6.75 12.55
N GLY A 467 24.49 5.44 12.68
CA GLY A 467 23.40 4.53 12.32
C GLY A 467 23.39 4.25 10.81
N ASP A 468 22.22 4.27 10.17
CA ASP A 468 22.07 3.90 8.75
C ASP A 468 21.02 4.71 7.97
N PHE A 469 21.09 4.62 6.65
CA PHE A 469 20.09 5.12 5.71
C PHE A 469 19.46 3.96 4.94
N VAL A 470 18.14 3.83 5.01
CA VAL A 470 17.36 2.76 4.39
C VAL A 470 16.63 3.32 3.16
N PRO A 471 16.85 2.77 1.95
CA PRO A 471 16.16 3.23 0.75
C PRO A 471 14.64 3.10 0.81
N ASP A 472 14.13 2.03 1.44
CA ASP A 472 12.70 1.86 1.68
C ASP A 472 12.45 1.31 3.09
N GLY A 473 12.12 2.20 4.02
CA GLY A 473 11.82 1.85 5.41
C GLY A 473 10.45 1.23 5.59
N ARG A 474 9.51 1.50 4.68
CA ARG A 474 8.12 1.02 4.74
C ARG A 474 8.08 -0.51 4.81
N LEU A 475 8.88 -1.13 3.94
CA LEU A 475 8.90 -2.58 3.71
C LEU A 475 9.53 -3.39 4.85
N ILE A 476 10.01 -2.72 5.90
CA ILE A 476 10.58 -3.34 7.10
C ILE A 476 9.69 -3.12 8.33
N ASP A 477 8.99 -1.98 8.38
CA ASP A 477 8.19 -1.52 9.52
C ASP A 477 6.73 -2.01 9.48
N TYR A 478 6.42 -2.98 8.61
CA TYR A 478 5.08 -3.57 8.44
C TYR A 478 5.17 -5.06 8.09
N PHE A 479 4.09 -5.80 8.37
CA PHE A 479 3.96 -7.18 7.93
C PHE A 479 3.75 -7.27 6.42
N THR A 480 4.81 -7.58 5.70
CA THR A 480 4.78 -7.75 4.24
C THR A 480 4.38 -9.16 3.83
N SER A 481 4.91 -10.19 4.48
CA SER A 481 4.60 -11.59 4.15
C SER A 481 4.96 -12.54 5.29
N VAL A 482 3.95 -13.13 5.94
CA VAL A 482 4.18 -14.08 7.03
C VAL A 482 4.80 -15.38 6.53
N MET A 483 5.68 -15.97 7.33
CA MET A 483 6.38 -17.20 6.99
C MET A 483 5.51 -18.44 7.24
N SER A 484 5.64 -19.45 6.37
CA SER A 484 5.09 -20.78 6.59
C SER A 484 5.65 -21.47 7.85
N THR A 485 4.87 -22.39 8.42
CA THR A 485 5.38 -23.40 9.37
C THR A 485 5.89 -24.63 8.61
N PHE A 486 6.56 -25.54 9.31
CA PHE A 486 7.06 -26.78 8.68
C PHE A 486 5.94 -27.71 8.19
N GLN A 487 4.73 -27.60 8.76
CA GLN A 487 3.59 -28.46 8.43
C GLN A 487 2.55 -27.75 7.56
N SER A 488 2.44 -26.42 7.69
CA SER A 488 1.36 -25.64 7.08
C SER A 488 1.91 -24.53 6.17
N PRO A 489 2.29 -24.85 4.92
CA PRO A 489 2.63 -23.83 3.94
C PRO A 489 1.38 -23.23 3.28
N ALA A 490 1.41 -21.92 3.02
CA ALA A 490 0.29 -21.21 2.39
C ALA A 490 0.16 -21.38 0.87
N LEU A 491 1.24 -21.81 0.19
CA LEU A 491 1.38 -21.78 -1.28
C LEU A 491 1.54 -23.17 -1.90
N ASN A 492 1.00 -24.21 -1.26
CA ASN A 492 1.14 -25.59 -1.74
C ASN A 492 0.07 -26.03 -2.75
N GLY A 493 -0.83 -25.13 -3.17
CA GLY A 493 -1.90 -25.42 -4.12
C GLY A 493 -3.12 -26.14 -3.55
N SER A 494 -3.18 -26.37 -2.24
CA SER A 494 -4.37 -26.93 -1.56
C SER A 494 -5.30 -25.83 -1.04
N LEU A 495 -6.61 -26.11 -1.01
CA LEU A 495 -7.62 -25.15 -0.53
C LEU A 495 -7.44 -24.77 0.94
N GLU A 496 -7.08 -25.74 1.78
CA GLU A 496 -6.96 -25.57 3.25
C GLU A 496 -5.63 -24.96 3.70
N SER A 497 -4.66 -24.80 2.79
CA SER A 497 -3.30 -24.32 3.10
C SER A 497 -3.25 -23.03 3.91
N GLU A 498 -4.03 -22.04 3.48
CA GLU A 498 -4.09 -20.72 4.12
C GLU A 498 -4.73 -20.82 5.52
N ALA A 499 -5.81 -21.59 5.66
CA ALA A 499 -6.50 -21.79 6.93
C ALA A 499 -5.62 -22.53 7.94
N ASN A 500 -4.90 -23.57 7.51
CA ASN A 500 -3.97 -24.33 8.33
C ASN A 500 -2.82 -23.44 8.84
N LEU A 501 -2.21 -22.63 7.96
CA LEU A 501 -1.15 -21.70 8.38
C LEU A 501 -1.69 -20.68 9.38
N LYS A 502 -2.87 -20.09 9.12
CA LYS A 502 -3.48 -19.13 10.04
C LYS A 502 -3.73 -19.73 11.42
N LYS A 503 -4.15 -20.99 11.48
CA LYS A 503 -4.32 -21.73 12.74
C LYS A 503 -2.99 -21.86 13.48
N ASP A 504 -1.96 -22.40 12.82
CA ASP A 504 -0.64 -22.56 13.44
C ASP A 504 -0.07 -21.23 13.96
N LEU A 505 -0.16 -20.15 13.17
CA LEU A 505 0.34 -18.84 13.57
C LEU A 505 -0.47 -18.22 14.72
N THR A 506 -1.75 -18.57 14.83
CA THR A 506 -2.60 -18.17 15.98
C THR A 506 -2.17 -18.90 17.24
N ASP A 507 -1.92 -20.21 17.15
CA ASP A 507 -1.44 -21.02 18.28
C ASP A 507 -0.05 -20.58 18.76
N MET A 508 0.80 -20.09 17.84
CA MET A 508 2.09 -19.47 18.16
C MET A 508 1.97 -18.03 18.73
N GLY A 509 0.77 -17.44 18.74
CA GLY A 509 0.53 -16.07 19.18
C GLY A 509 1.08 -14.98 18.24
N VAL A 510 1.46 -15.32 17.01
CA VAL A 510 2.01 -14.40 16.01
C VAL A 510 0.90 -13.71 15.20
N PHE A 511 -0.24 -14.39 15.02
CA PHE A 511 -1.33 -13.96 14.16
C PHE A 511 -2.71 -14.23 14.78
N ASP A 512 -3.80 -13.81 14.12
CA ASP A 512 -5.18 -14.15 14.49
C ASP A 512 -5.90 -14.73 13.27
N GLY A 513 -6.59 -15.86 13.46
CA GLY A 513 -7.30 -16.60 12.41
C GLY A 513 -8.41 -15.81 11.71
N ARG A 514 -8.86 -14.67 12.26
CA ARG A 514 -9.83 -13.79 11.59
C ARG A 514 -9.18 -12.88 10.55
N MET A 515 -7.90 -12.57 10.69
CA MET A 515 -7.20 -11.63 9.81
C MET A 515 -6.94 -12.24 8.43
N ALA A 516 -6.97 -11.41 7.38
CA ALA A 516 -6.46 -11.80 6.07
C ALA A 516 -4.95 -12.05 6.13
N LEU A 517 -4.46 -13.14 5.53
CA LEU A 517 -3.04 -13.48 5.55
C LEU A 517 -2.21 -12.41 4.83
N TYR A 518 -1.14 -11.92 5.47
CA TYR A 518 -0.21 -10.99 4.83
C TYR A 518 0.69 -11.72 3.85
N GLN A 519 0.67 -11.25 2.59
CA GLN A 519 1.51 -11.75 1.50
C GLN A 519 1.91 -10.59 0.59
N LEU A 520 3.14 -10.63 0.07
CA LEU A 520 3.67 -9.64 -0.89
C LEU A 520 2.89 -9.63 -2.20
N VAL A 521 2.49 -10.83 -2.65
CA VAL A 521 1.57 -11.06 -3.76
C VAL A 521 0.47 -11.98 -3.25
N ARG A 522 -0.78 -11.55 -3.40
CA ARG A 522 -1.95 -12.26 -2.90
C ARG A 522 -2.84 -12.71 -4.04
N LEU A 523 -3.27 -13.97 -4.00
CA LEU A 523 -4.27 -14.49 -4.93
C LEU A 523 -5.63 -13.85 -4.66
N ARG A 524 -6.19 -13.19 -5.66
CA ARG A 524 -7.57 -12.70 -5.66
C ARG A 524 -8.43 -13.82 -6.25
N LYS A 525 -9.12 -14.53 -5.36
CA LYS A 525 -9.96 -15.69 -5.68
C LYS A 525 -11.32 -15.22 -6.19
N TYR A 526 -11.81 -15.80 -7.28
CA TYR A 526 -13.05 -15.40 -7.93
C TYR A 526 -14.24 -15.35 -6.96
N HIS A 527 -14.43 -16.40 -6.17
CA HIS A 527 -15.57 -16.49 -5.24
C HIS A 527 -15.56 -15.43 -4.11
N GLN A 528 -14.41 -14.80 -3.84
CA GLN A 528 -14.29 -13.75 -2.80
C GLN A 528 -14.36 -12.35 -3.40
N MET A 529 -13.81 -12.17 -4.60
CA MET A 529 -13.54 -10.86 -5.18
C MET A 529 -14.38 -10.55 -6.43
N GLY A 530 -15.04 -11.56 -7.02
CA GLY A 530 -15.72 -11.45 -8.31
C GLY A 530 -14.79 -11.51 -9.54
N TYR A 531 -13.50 -11.71 -9.34
CA TYR A 531 -12.51 -11.89 -10.41
C TYR A 531 -11.33 -12.77 -9.95
N SER A 532 -10.65 -13.39 -10.91
CA SER A 532 -9.41 -14.16 -10.70
C SER A 532 -8.19 -13.32 -11.05
N GLY A 533 -7.24 -13.22 -10.14
CA GLY A 533 -6.07 -12.37 -10.35
C GLY A 533 -5.08 -12.31 -9.19
N PHE A 534 -4.23 -11.29 -9.18
CA PHE A 534 -3.19 -11.09 -8.19
C PHE A 534 -3.17 -9.65 -7.68
N GLU A 535 -3.06 -9.47 -6.37
CA GLU A 535 -2.81 -8.19 -5.72
C GLU A 535 -1.35 -8.11 -5.27
N HIS A 536 -0.70 -7.00 -5.55
CA HIS A 536 0.69 -6.73 -5.18
C HIS A 536 0.76 -5.60 -4.17
N ARG A 537 1.36 -5.85 -2.98
CA ARG A 537 1.20 -4.98 -1.80
C ARG A 537 2.47 -4.26 -1.32
N TYR A 538 3.49 -4.21 -2.17
CA TYR A 538 4.84 -3.75 -1.81
C TYR A 538 5.22 -2.38 -2.38
N PHE A 539 4.30 -1.60 -2.95
CA PHE A 539 4.63 -0.26 -3.40
C PHE A 539 4.52 0.76 -2.27
N SER A 540 5.57 1.57 -2.15
CA SER A 540 5.68 2.69 -1.22
C SER A 540 5.22 3.98 -1.91
N VAL A 541 6.04 5.05 -1.92
CA VAL A 541 5.72 6.29 -2.62
C VAL A 541 6.35 6.29 -4.02
N PHE A 542 5.55 6.64 -5.04
CA PHE A 542 6.02 6.92 -6.39
C PHE A 542 6.47 8.38 -6.50
N GLU A 543 7.64 8.63 -7.07
CA GLU A 543 8.11 10.00 -7.33
C GLU A 543 7.34 10.63 -8.49
N ASP A 544 7.16 9.88 -9.57
CA ASP A 544 6.29 10.25 -10.68
C ASP A 544 5.29 9.13 -10.95
N VAL A 545 3.99 9.43 -10.91
CA VAL A 545 2.97 8.38 -11.02
C VAL A 545 2.94 7.82 -12.45
N VAL A 546 3.02 8.67 -13.47
CA VAL A 546 3.01 8.22 -14.87
C VAL A 546 4.24 7.38 -15.18
N ARG A 547 5.43 7.91 -14.91
CA ARG A 547 6.71 7.26 -15.24
C ARG A 547 7.00 6.06 -14.35
N ASP A 548 6.72 6.14 -13.05
CA ASP A 548 7.12 5.10 -12.11
C ASP A 548 6.03 4.06 -11.86
N MET A 549 4.80 4.47 -11.55
CA MET A 549 3.69 3.52 -11.35
C MET A 549 3.29 2.85 -12.66
N GLY A 550 3.23 3.61 -13.76
CA GLY A 550 2.89 3.05 -15.07
C GLY A 550 3.87 1.96 -15.51
N LYS A 551 5.17 2.23 -15.48
CA LYS A 551 6.20 1.24 -15.83
C LYS A 551 6.26 0.06 -14.87
N ALA A 552 6.00 0.29 -13.58
CA ALA A 552 5.88 -0.81 -12.62
C ALA A 552 4.72 -1.73 -12.97
N ALA A 553 3.54 -1.19 -13.28
CA ALA A 553 2.37 -1.98 -13.65
C ALA A 553 2.60 -2.76 -14.95
N ASP A 554 3.19 -2.16 -15.97
CA ASP A 554 3.51 -2.87 -17.21
C ASP A 554 4.53 -4.02 -16.98
N LEU A 555 5.54 -3.78 -16.14
CA LEU A 555 6.48 -4.84 -15.75
C LEU A 555 5.78 -5.96 -14.97
N GLN A 556 4.79 -5.64 -14.14
CA GLN A 556 3.98 -6.65 -13.46
C GLN A 556 3.19 -7.51 -14.44
N VAL A 557 2.60 -6.91 -15.49
CA VAL A 557 1.90 -7.65 -16.55
C VAL A 557 2.87 -8.59 -17.25
N LEU A 558 4.04 -8.10 -17.67
CA LEU A 558 5.06 -8.91 -18.35
C LEU A 558 5.52 -10.11 -17.51
N ILE A 559 5.82 -9.89 -16.23
CA ILE A 559 6.24 -10.97 -15.32
C ILE A 559 5.10 -11.95 -15.04
N THR A 560 3.87 -11.46 -14.94
CA THR A 560 2.69 -12.31 -14.75
C THR A 560 2.44 -13.19 -15.97
N ALA A 561 2.52 -12.63 -17.18
CA ALA A 561 2.43 -13.39 -18.43
C ALA A 561 3.56 -14.42 -18.55
N LEU A 562 4.81 -14.06 -18.21
CA LEU A 562 5.95 -14.99 -18.18
C LEU A 562 5.72 -16.13 -17.17
N THR A 563 5.15 -15.81 -16.02
CA THR A 563 4.78 -16.80 -15.01
C THR A 563 3.73 -17.77 -15.56
N GLN A 564 2.68 -17.27 -16.22
CA GLN A 564 1.70 -18.13 -16.88
C GLN A 564 2.35 -18.99 -17.97
N LYS A 565 3.24 -18.42 -18.79
CA LYS A 565 4.00 -19.15 -19.82
C LYS A 565 4.74 -20.34 -19.21
N TYR A 566 5.46 -20.16 -18.10
CA TYR A 566 6.17 -21.26 -17.43
C TYR A 566 5.24 -22.35 -16.92
N ILE A 567 4.08 -21.99 -16.37
CA ILE A 567 3.12 -22.95 -15.80
C ILE A 567 2.44 -23.75 -16.92
N TYR A 568 1.87 -23.08 -17.92
CA TYR A 568 1.12 -23.75 -18.99
C TYR A 568 2.01 -24.52 -19.96
N SER A 569 3.28 -24.11 -20.13
CA SER A 569 4.28 -24.92 -20.86
C SER A 569 4.94 -26.01 -19.99
N ARG A 570 4.49 -26.18 -18.74
CA ARG A 570 4.98 -27.18 -17.77
C ARG A 570 6.49 -27.10 -17.48
N GLN A 571 7.08 -25.92 -17.68
CA GLN A 571 8.50 -25.68 -17.39
C GLN A 571 8.78 -25.51 -15.90
N VAL A 572 7.77 -25.10 -15.12
CA VAL A 572 7.87 -24.92 -13.68
C VAL A 572 6.64 -25.52 -13.01
N ASP A 573 6.87 -26.30 -11.96
CA ASP A 573 5.83 -26.86 -11.10
C ASP A 573 6.11 -26.59 -9.60
N HIS A 574 5.21 -27.04 -8.72
CA HIS A 574 5.39 -26.86 -7.28
C HIS A 574 6.59 -27.65 -6.70
N ALA A 575 7.02 -28.76 -7.31
CA ALA A 575 8.16 -29.55 -6.84
C ALA A 575 9.49 -28.83 -7.09
N MET A 576 9.57 -28.02 -8.15
CA MET A 576 10.72 -27.18 -8.44
C MET A 576 10.90 -26.02 -7.45
N ILE A 577 9.82 -25.58 -6.78
CA ILE A 577 9.85 -24.53 -5.74
C ILE A 577 9.16 -25.05 -4.46
N PRO A 578 9.86 -25.87 -3.65
CA PRO A 578 9.26 -26.48 -2.46
C PRO A 578 8.83 -25.47 -1.39
N ASP A 579 7.83 -25.85 -0.61
CA ASP A 579 7.17 -25.00 0.40
C ASP A 579 7.83 -24.94 1.78
N SER A 580 9.05 -25.45 1.93
CA SER A 580 9.69 -25.41 3.25
C SER A 580 9.98 -23.96 3.68
N PRO A 581 9.88 -23.62 4.99
CA PRO A 581 10.19 -22.29 5.49
C PRO A 581 11.58 -21.80 5.07
N ALA A 582 12.55 -22.71 4.96
CA ALA A 582 13.89 -22.40 4.48
C ALA A 582 13.90 -21.90 3.03
N VAL A 583 13.19 -22.58 2.12
CA VAL A 583 13.11 -22.20 0.69
C VAL A 583 12.33 -20.90 0.51
N GLU A 584 11.27 -20.70 1.28
CA GLU A 584 10.51 -19.45 1.32
C GLU A 584 11.36 -18.27 1.79
N SER A 585 12.10 -18.48 2.88
CA SER A 585 13.03 -17.49 3.37
C SER A 585 14.21 -17.26 2.39
N GLU A 586 14.66 -18.27 1.64
CA GLU A 586 15.71 -18.12 0.62
C GLU A 586 15.30 -17.13 -0.49
N ARG A 587 14.08 -17.24 -1.02
CA ARG A 587 13.59 -16.37 -2.10
C ARG A 587 13.15 -14.98 -1.59
N ARG A 588 12.54 -14.90 -0.40
CA ARG A 588 12.07 -13.61 0.18
C ARG A 588 13.18 -12.74 0.77
N GLN A 589 14.28 -13.30 1.27
CA GLN A 589 15.37 -12.48 1.85
C GLN A 589 15.92 -11.46 0.84
N ILE A 590 15.85 -11.78 -0.46
CA ILE A 590 16.40 -10.95 -1.52
C ILE A 590 15.64 -9.62 -1.59
N PHE A 591 14.31 -9.68 -1.47
CA PHE A 591 13.44 -8.50 -1.39
C PHE A 591 13.81 -7.60 -0.20
N PHE A 592 13.92 -8.16 1.00
CA PHE A 592 14.31 -7.40 2.20
C PHE A 592 15.73 -6.84 2.09
N CYS A 593 16.67 -7.59 1.51
CA CYS A 593 18.02 -7.08 1.25
C CYS A 593 17.99 -5.86 0.31
N THR A 594 17.16 -5.88 -0.73
CA THR A 594 16.97 -4.74 -1.63
C THR A 594 16.36 -3.55 -0.91
N ALA A 595 15.26 -3.74 -0.16
CA ALA A 595 14.59 -2.67 0.60
C ALA A 595 15.53 -1.99 1.62
N ILE A 596 16.32 -2.78 2.35
CA ILE A 596 17.32 -2.28 3.30
C ILE A 596 18.50 -1.62 2.58
N GLY A 597 18.79 -1.99 1.32
CA GLY A 597 20.02 -1.61 0.62
C GLY A 597 21.24 -2.43 1.05
N VAL A 598 21.04 -3.66 1.54
CA VAL A 598 22.11 -4.63 1.81
C VAL A 598 22.65 -5.19 0.48
N PRO A 599 23.96 -5.12 0.21
CA PRO A 599 24.48 -5.42 -1.13
C PRO A 599 24.53 -6.91 -1.47
N THR A 600 24.45 -7.81 -0.49
CA THR A 600 24.57 -9.25 -0.72
C THR A 600 23.68 -10.07 0.19
N PHE A 601 23.13 -11.15 -0.36
CA PHE A 601 22.35 -12.18 0.34
C PHE A 601 23.02 -13.56 0.22
N PHE A 602 22.42 -14.59 0.81
CA PHE A 602 23.00 -15.94 0.87
C PHE A 602 21.96 -17.00 0.51
N VAL A 603 22.34 -17.93 -0.36
CA VAL A 603 21.52 -19.08 -0.76
C VAL A 603 22.31 -20.35 -0.44
N LYS A 604 21.65 -21.43 -0.02
CA LYS A 604 22.29 -22.73 0.12
C LYS A 604 22.91 -23.13 -1.22
N THR A 605 24.17 -23.56 -1.19
CA THR A 605 24.89 -24.00 -2.39
C THR A 605 24.17 -25.15 -3.09
N ARG A 606 23.51 -26.03 -2.33
CA ARG A 606 22.60 -27.06 -2.83
C ARG A 606 21.15 -26.74 -2.43
N THR A 607 20.62 -25.61 -2.91
CA THR A 607 19.21 -25.26 -2.68
C THR A 607 18.29 -26.25 -3.37
N ARG A 608 17.13 -26.52 -2.75
CA ARG A 608 16.06 -27.33 -3.35
C ARG A 608 15.16 -26.51 -4.28
N ASN A 609 15.30 -25.18 -4.27
CA ASN A 609 14.61 -24.30 -5.18
C ASN A 609 15.33 -24.32 -6.54
N GLN A 610 14.84 -25.15 -7.45
CA GLN A 610 15.44 -25.37 -8.76
C GLN A 610 15.31 -24.12 -9.65
N PHE A 611 14.21 -23.38 -9.50
CA PHE A 611 14.01 -22.12 -10.23
C PHE A 611 15.03 -21.05 -9.79
N LEU A 612 15.25 -20.89 -8.49
CA LEU A 612 16.31 -20.02 -7.98
C LEU A 612 17.70 -20.49 -8.43
N ALA A 613 17.97 -21.79 -8.43
CA ALA A 613 19.24 -22.33 -8.96
C ALA A 613 19.44 -22.01 -10.45
N LYS A 614 18.39 -22.06 -11.28
CA LYS A 614 18.42 -21.63 -12.68
C LYS A 614 18.83 -20.16 -12.81
N ILE A 615 18.24 -19.27 -12.02
CA ILE A 615 18.59 -17.83 -12.00
C ILE A 615 20.06 -17.63 -11.58
N LEU A 616 20.49 -18.33 -10.52
CA LEU A 616 21.84 -18.20 -9.97
C LEU A 616 22.93 -18.70 -10.93
N LYS A 617 22.63 -19.66 -11.81
CA LYS A 617 23.56 -20.13 -12.84
C LYS A 617 24.00 -19.01 -13.79
N ASN A 618 23.09 -18.07 -14.06
CA ASN A 618 23.35 -16.91 -14.91
C ASN A 618 23.71 -15.64 -14.11
N THR A 619 23.81 -15.75 -12.77
CA THR A 619 24.16 -14.62 -11.92
C THR A 619 25.67 -14.49 -11.79
N ALA A 620 26.20 -13.35 -12.23
CA ALA A 620 27.62 -13.05 -12.12
C ALA A 620 28.07 -12.82 -10.66
N LYS A 621 29.38 -12.98 -10.42
CA LYS A 621 30.06 -12.64 -9.14
C LYS A 621 29.45 -13.35 -7.91
N THR A 622 28.97 -14.58 -8.09
CA THR A 622 28.64 -15.48 -6.99
C THR A 622 29.91 -16.13 -6.43
N ARG A 623 29.94 -16.42 -5.13
CA ARG A 623 31.06 -17.16 -4.52
C ARG A 623 30.63 -17.92 -3.27
N HIS A 624 31.31 -19.01 -2.96
CA HIS A 624 31.10 -19.70 -1.68
C HIS A 624 31.41 -18.80 -0.48
N SER A 625 30.60 -18.93 0.56
CA SER A 625 30.77 -18.19 1.80
C SER A 625 31.75 -18.91 2.72
N HIS A 626 32.93 -18.33 2.94
CA HIS A 626 33.88 -18.85 3.92
C HIS A 626 33.34 -18.88 5.36
N ARG A 627 32.34 -18.05 5.67
CA ARG A 627 31.77 -17.97 7.03
C ARG A 627 30.57 -18.88 7.24
N TYR A 628 29.76 -19.03 6.21
CA TYR A 628 28.54 -19.82 6.28
C TYR A 628 28.75 -21.02 5.37
N SER A 629 29.31 -22.08 5.95
CA SER A 629 29.58 -23.32 5.23
C SER A 629 28.29 -23.83 4.57
N GLY A 630 28.40 -24.25 3.30
CA GLY A 630 27.25 -24.69 2.51
C GLY A 630 26.38 -23.58 1.92
N TYR A 631 26.80 -22.30 2.01
CA TYR A 631 26.10 -21.17 1.38
C TYR A 631 26.93 -20.50 0.28
N THR A 632 26.24 -20.10 -0.78
CA THR A 632 26.72 -19.20 -1.84
C THR A 632 26.29 -17.78 -1.51
N ARG A 633 27.24 -16.84 -1.53
CA ARG A 633 27.00 -15.41 -1.39
C ARG A 633 26.77 -14.79 -2.77
N VAL A 634 25.72 -14.00 -2.89
CA VAL A 634 25.26 -13.40 -4.15
C VAL A 634 25.14 -11.88 -3.98
N LEU A 635 25.50 -11.10 -5.01
CA LEU A 635 25.27 -9.66 -5.06
C LEU A 635 23.84 -9.38 -5.52
N VAL A 636 23.11 -8.53 -4.79
CA VAL A 636 21.72 -8.17 -5.13
C VAL A 636 21.63 -7.58 -6.54
N ARG A 637 22.53 -6.66 -6.88
CA ARG A 637 22.57 -6.03 -8.20
C ARG A 637 22.83 -7.02 -9.34
N GLU A 638 23.71 -7.99 -9.14
CA GLU A 638 23.99 -9.00 -10.18
C GLU A 638 22.81 -9.98 -10.30
N TYR A 639 22.09 -10.26 -9.21
CA TYR A 639 20.84 -11.03 -9.27
C TYR A 639 19.74 -10.27 -10.04
N GLN A 640 19.57 -8.97 -9.80
CA GLN A 640 18.63 -8.14 -10.57
C GLN A 640 18.96 -8.15 -12.07
N ARG A 641 20.25 -8.02 -12.44
CA ARG A 641 20.69 -8.15 -13.83
C ARG A 641 20.40 -9.52 -14.42
N ALA A 642 20.62 -10.59 -13.65
CA ALA A 642 20.31 -11.94 -14.08
C ALA A 642 18.81 -12.14 -14.32
N LEU A 643 17.94 -11.50 -13.52
CA LEU A 643 16.49 -11.51 -13.76
C LEU A 643 16.11 -10.77 -15.06
N ILE A 644 16.71 -9.61 -15.33
CA ILE A 644 16.48 -8.87 -16.59
C ILE A 644 16.89 -9.75 -17.78
N SER A 645 18.09 -10.34 -17.72
CA SER A 645 18.59 -11.24 -18.76
C SER A 645 17.71 -12.49 -18.91
N LEU A 646 17.16 -13.03 -17.82
CA LEU A 646 16.22 -14.14 -17.87
C LEU A 646 14.92 -13.75 -18.59
N ILE A 647 14.37 -12.56 -18.31
CA ILE A 647 13.17 -12.08 -19.02
C ILE A 647 13.46 -11.93 -20.52
N GLN A 648 14.60 -11.34 -20.88
CA GLN A 648 15.02 -11.19 -22.29
C GLN A 648 15.22 -12.53 -23.00
N THR A 649 15.65 -13.57 -22.27
CA THR A 649 15.95 -14.89 -22.85
C THR A 649 14.71 -15.77 -22.95
N ASP A 650 13.90 -15.80 -21.90
CA ASP A 650 12.78 -16.75 -21.78
C ASP A 650 11.46 -16.15 -22.31
N ALA A 651 11.39 -14.83 -22.50
CA ALA A 651 10.19 -14.10 -22.89
C ALA A 651 10.33 -13.16 -24.12
N PRO A 652 11.19 -13.43 -25.14
CA PRO A 652 11.34 -12.49 -26.27
C PRO A 652 10.01 -12.27 -27.03
N ASP A 653 9.21 -13.31 -27.14
CA ASP A 653 7.85 -13.32 -27.68
C ASP A 653 6.87 -12.47 -26.84
N LEU A 654 6.90 -12.59 -25.52
CA LEU A 654 6.08 -11.77 -24.61
C LEU A 654 6.51 -10.30 -24.63
N VAL A 655 7.82 -10.04 -24.69
CA VAL A 655 8.38 -8.69 -24.79
C VAL A 655 7.93 -8.04 -26.10
N SER A 656 7.87 -8.78 -27.20
CA SER A 656 7.33 -8.27 -28.46
C SER A 656 5.83 -8.02 -28.36
N ALA A 657 5.05 -9.02 -27.92
CA ALA A 657 3.59 -8.95 -27.87
C ALA A 657 3.03 -7.89 -26.92
N LEU A 658 3.75 -7.58 -25.82
CA LEU A 658 3.35 -6.57 -24.83
C LEU A 658 4.07 -5.22 -25.01
N ASN A 659 4.84 -5.04 -26.09
CA ASN A 659 5.70 -3.87 -26.31
C ASN A 659 6.60 -3.56 -25.09
N GLY A 660 7.23 -4.61 -24.56
CA GLY A 660 8.00 -4.63 -23.32
C GLY A 660 9.40 -4.04 -23.40
N ALA A 661 9.95 -3.82 -24.61
CA ALA A 661 11.33 -3.36 -24.80
C ALA A 661 11.65 -2.05 -24.05
N PRO A 662 10.84 -0.98 -24.19
CA PRO A 662 11.08 0.27 -23.46
C PRO A 662 11.03 0.12 -21.93
N ILE A 663 10.27 -0.84 -21.42
CA ILE A 663 10.16 -1.11 -19.98
C ILE A 663 11.43 -1.81 -19.48
N LEU A 664 12.00 -2.72 -20.26
CA LEU A 664 13.25 -3.39 -19.90
C LEU A 664 14.45 -2.43 -19.98
N ASP A 665 14.47 -1.51 -20.94
CA ASP A 665 15.51 -0.49 -21.04
C ASP A 665 15.45 0.49 -19.85
N ASP A 666 14.25 0.93 -19.45
CA ASP A 666 14.06 1.73 -18.24
C ASP A 666 14.52 0.95 -17.00
N LEU A 667 14.09 -0.32 -16.86
CA LEU A 667 14.47 -1.16 -15.74
C LEU A 667 15.99 -1.36 -15.64
N ASP A 668 16.68 -1.60 -16.75
CA ASP A 668 18.13 -1.74 -16.77
C ASP A 668 18.83 -0.46 -16.30
N ASN A 669 18.39 0.71 -16.79
CA ASN A 669 18.89 2.00 -16.33
C ASN A 669 18.69 2.19 -14.82
N ARG A 670 17.55 1.80 -14.27
CA ARG A 670 17.26 1.89 -12.83
C ARG A 670 18.15 0.98 -12.00
N VAL A 671 18.39 -0.24 -12.45
CA VAL A 671 19.27 -1.20 -11.76
C VAL A 671 20.73 -0.79 -11.88
N ASN A 672 21.14 -0.19 -13.00
CA ASN A 672 22.53 0.15 -13.26
C ASN A 672 22.95 1.52 -12.73
N MET A 673 22.03 2.47 -12.69
CA MET A 673 22.24 3.84 -12.24
C MET A 673 21.17 4.26 -11.20
N PRO A 674 21.04 3.54 -10.07
CA PRO A 674 19.92 3.70 -9.14
C PRO A 674 19.86 5.07 -8.45
N GLN A 675 20.98 5.78 -8.33
CA GLN A 675 21.00 7.11 -7.68
C GLN A 675 20.23 8.16 -8.48
N THR A 676 20.15 8.01 -9.81
CA THR A 676 19.55 8.97 -10.72
C THR A 676 18.26 8.44 -11.35
N HIS A 677 18.20 7.14 -11.64
CA HIS A 677 17.06 6.53 -12.32
C HIS A 677 16.10 5.75 -11.41
N ALA A 678 16.54 5.25 -10.24
CA ALA A 678 15.59 4.58 -9.34
C ALA A 678 14.81 5.62 -8.51
N ALA A 679 13.58 5.26 -8.14
CA ALA A 679 12.71 6.13 -7.36
C ALA A 679 13.35 6.54 -6.03
N TRP A 680 14.02 5.62 -5.34
CA TRP A 680 14.68 5.94 -4.07
C TRP A 680 15.75 7.03 -4.22
N GLY A 681 16.50 7.04 -5.33
CA GLY A 681 17.55 8.02 -5.61
C GLY A 681 16.98 9.41 -5.84
N ARG A 682 15.97 9.51 -6.73
CA ARG A 682 15.30 10.78 -7.04
C ARG A 682 14.54 11.37 -5.86
N ILE A 683 13.80 10.54 -5.11
CA ILE A 683 13.12 10.99 -3.89
C ILE A 683 14.14 11.51 -2.88
N THR A 684 15.25 10.80 -2.68
CA THR A 684 16.30 11.24 -1.77
C THR A 684 16.91 12.59 -2.21
N GLN A 685 17.12 12.79 -3.51
CA GLN A 685 17.58 14.06 -4.05
C GLN A 685 16.57 15.19 -3.78
N GLY A 686 15.28 14.97 -4.03
CA GLY A 686 14.22 15.93 -3.74
C GLY A 686 14.09 16.27 -2.25
N ILE A 687 14.24 15.29 -1.36
CA ILE A 687 14.24 15.52 0.11
C ILE A 687 15.43 16.40 0.55
N LEU A 688 16.58 16.25 -0.11
CA LEU A 688 17.80 16.98 0.22
C LEU A 688 17.95 18.30 -0.54
N GLU A 689 17.03 18.64 -1.44
CA GLU A 689 17.06 19.89 -2.19
C GLU A 689 17.05 21.11 -1.25
N GLY A 690 17.82 22.14 -1.58
CA GLY A 690 18.01 23.32 -0.73
C GLY A 690 18.79 23.08 0.57
N SER A 691 19.28 21.86 0.82
CA SER A 691 20.18 21.54 1.94
C SER A 691 21.62 21.89 1.58
N ARG A 692 22.38 22.51 2.50
CA ARG A 692 23.86 22.63 2.38
C ARG A 692 24.57 21.26 2.37
N LYS A 693 23.85 20.21 2.74
CA LYS A 693 24.33 18.84 2.90
C LYS A 693 23.63 17.93 1.91
N HIS A 694 24.40 17.34 0.99
CA HIS A 694 23.91 16.56 -0.15
C HIS A 694 23.87 15.03 0.06
N LYS A 695 24.16 14.53 1.27
CA LYS A 695 24.15 13.08 1.56
C LYS A 695 23.25 12.77 2.77
N PRO A 696 22.40 11.72 2.75
CA PRO A 696 21.53 11.39 3.88
C PRO A 696 22.28 11.19 5.20
N MET A 697 23.43 10.50 5.14
CA MET A 697 24.29 10.22 6.30
C MET A 697 25.04 11.44 6.87
N SER A 698 24.78 12.64 6.36
CA SER A 698 25.37 13.89 6.87
C SER A 698 24.41 14.70 7.74
N ILE A 699 23.14 14.33 7.81
CA ILE A 699 22.12 14.93 8.67
C ILE A 699 21.57 13.90 9.68
N GLN A 700 21.01 14.39 10.78
CA GLN A 700 20.38 13.59 11.84
C GLN A 700 19.05 12.97 11.36
N SER A 701 18.65 11.85 11.95
CA SER A 701 17.42 11.12 11.54
C SER A 701 16.19 12.00 11.59
N ARG A 702 15.94 12.66 12.73
CA ARG A 702 14.78 13.55 12.93
C ARG A 702 14.70 14.64 11.86
N GLN A 703 15.85 15.23 11.48
CA GLN A 703 15.88 16.29 10.47
C GLN A 703 15.63 15.75 9.06
N PHE A 704 16.22 14.60 8.70
CA PHE A 704 15.97 13.96 7.41
C PHE A 704 14.50 13.55 7.27
N ASN A 705 13.95 12.86 8.27
CA ASN A 705 12.61 12.31 8.22
C ASN A 705 11.55 13.42 8.20
N ALA A 706 11.73 14.51 8.96
CA ALA A 706 10.85 15.68 8.88
C ALA A 706 10.91 16.39 7.52
N LYS A 707 12.09 16.41 6.87
CA LYS A 707 12.22 16.90 5.49
C LYS A 707 11.50 15.98 4.49
N ALA A 708 11.54 14.66 4.72
CA ALA A 708 10.83 13.69 3.90
C ALA A 708 9.32 13.91 3.97
N GLU A 709 8.76 14.02 5.18
CA GLU A 709 7.34 14.33 5.41
C GLU A 709 6.93 15.64 4.71
N ARG A 710 7.74 16.69 4.82
CA ARG A 710 7.49 17.97 4.14
C ARG A 710 7.55 17.83 2.61
N TYR A 711 8.53 17.10 2.08
CA TYR A 711 8.68 16.86 0.65
C TYR A 711 7.45 16.15 0.09
N TYR A 712 6.98 15.09 0.76
CA TYR A 712 5.75 14.37 0.39
C TYR A 712 4.52 15.27 0.46
N GLY A 713 4.31 15.95 1.59
CA GLY A 713 3.14 16.79 1.84
C GLY A 713 3.10 18.12 1.10
N GLN A 714 4.17 18.53 0.41
CA GLN A 714 4.25 19.81 -0.29
C GLN A 714 4.72 19.65 -1.74
N THR A 715 6.00 19.34 -1.94
CA THR A 715 6.62 19.33 -3.28
C THR A 715 6.03 18.22 -4.14
N LEU A 716 6.04 16.99 -3.63
CA LEU A 716 5.56 15.83 -4.36
C LEU A 716 4.06 15.88 -4.59
N ARG A 717 3.28 16.29 -3.56
CA ARG A 717 1.85 16.55 -3.71
C ARG A 717 1.54 17.50 -4.86
N LYS A 718 2.25 18.64 -4.96
CA LYS A 718 2.08 19.62 -6.04
C LYS A 718 2.47 19.04 -7.41
N ALA A 719 3.54 18.24 -7.47
CA ALA A 719 3.94 17.56 -8.69
C ALA A 719 2.87 16.57 -9.17
N HIS A 720 2.29 15.76 -8.28
CA HIS A 720 1.20 14.84 -8.62
C HIS A 720 -0.08 15.56 -9.02
N VAL A 721 -0.44 16.67 -8.37
CA VAL A 721 -1.54 17.54 -8.82
C VAL A 721 -1.30 18.05 -10.23
N SER A 722 -0.09 18.54 -10.51
CA SER A 722 0.32 19.01 -11.83
C SER A 722 0.18 17.90 -12.90
N GLN A 723 0.67 16.69 -12.62
CA GLN A 723 0.51 15.53 -13.51
C GLN A 723 -0.97 15.21 -13.77
N GLY A 724 -1.83 15.31 -12.74
CA GLY A 724 -3.27 15.16 -12.89
C GLY A 724 -3.90 16.18 -13.84
N PHE A 725 -3.50 17.46 -13.75
CA PHE A 725 -3.96 18.50 -14.67
C PHE A 725 -3.51 18.23 -16.11
N ASP A 726 -2.26 17.80 -16.32
CA ASP A 726 -1.73 17.50 -17.64
C ASP A 726 -2.51 16.36 -18.32
N LEU A 727 -2.88 15.32 -17.55
CA LEU A 727 -3.69 14.21 -18.05
C LEU A 727 -5.14 14.59 -18.30
N LEU A 728 -5.72 15.42 -17.42
CA LEU A 728 -7.09 15.88 -17.59
C LEU A 728 -7.25 16.73 -18.85
N GLY A 729 -6.22 17.50 -19.24
CA GLY A 729 -6.19 18.21 -20.52
C GLY A 729 -6.42 17.28 -21.71
N LYS A 730 -5.67 16.16 -21.77
CA LYS A 730 -5.83 15.13 -22.81
C LYS A 730 -7.22 14.49 -22.78
N ALA A 731 -7.75 14.22 -21.58
CA ALA A 731 -9.08 13.65 -21.43
C ALA A 731 -10.19 14.60 -21.92
N PHE A 732 -10.03 15.91 -21.68
CA PHE A 732 -10.96 16.95 -22.12
C PHE A 732 -10.96 17.17 -23.63
N GLU A 733 -9.81 17.07 -24.31
CA GLU A 733 -9.77 17.08 -25.78
C GLU A 733 -10.62 15.95 -26.36
N GLN A 734 -10.51 14.75 -25.79
CA GLN A 734 -11.29 13.59 -26.21
C GLN A 734 -12.78 13.72 -25.87
N ILE A 735 -13.15 14.32 -24.74
CA ILE A 735 -14.55 14.45 -24.33
C ILE A 735 -15.30 15.47 -25.20
N ASP A 736 -14.65 16.56 -25.61
CA ASP A 736 -15.24 17.56 -26.50
C ASP A 736 -15.53 16.96 -27.88
N LEU A 737 -14.60 16.15 -28.43
CA LEU A 737 -14.85 15.38 -29.65
C LEU A 737 -16.01 14.39 -29.48
N TRP A 738 -16.05 13.65 -28.37
CA TRP A 738 -17.10 12.66 -28.12
C TRP A 738 -18.49 13.30 -27.98
N ALA A 739 -18.57 14.39 -27.23
CA ALA A 739 -19.79 15.14 -26.99
C ALA A 739 -20.36 15.76 -28.28
N ARG A 740 -19.51 16.14 -29.23
CA ARG A 740 -19.92 16.68 -30.53
C ARG A 740 -20.43 15.61 -31.50
N TYR A 741 -19.91 14.38 -31.43
CA TYR A 741 -20.09 13.40 -32.51
C TYR A 741 -20.69 12.04 -32.10
N ARG A 742 -20.83 11.72 -30.80
CA ARG A 742 -21.23 10.36 -30.37
C ARG A 742 -22.33 10.28 -29.30
N ASP A 743 -22.40 11.23 -28.37
CA ASP A 743 -23.42 11.18 -27.31
C ASP A 743 -23.90 12.60 -26.93
N THR A 744 -25.12 12.92 -27.36
CA THR A 744 -25.74 14.23 -27.15
C THR A 744 -25.98 14.55 -25.67
N SER A 745 -26.11 13.52 -24.80
CA SER A 745 -26.28 13.72 -23.36
C SER A 745 -25.03 14.37 -22.72
N TYR A 746 -23.83 13.99 -23.17
CA TYR A 746 -22.59 14.61 -22.73
C TYR A 746 -22.43 16.03 -23.27
N GLY A 747 -22.83 16.28 -24.52
CA GLY A 747 -22.84 17.64 -25.08
C GLY A 747 -23.78 18.59 -24.32
N GLN A 748 -24.97 18.11 -23.97
CA GLN A 748 -25.90 18.85 -23.12
C GLN A 748 -25.35 19.07 -21.71
N ALA A 749 -24.76 18.04 -21.09
CA ALA A 749 -24.16 18.16 -19.76
C ALA A 749 -22.99 19.16 -19.75
N LEU A 750 -22.10 19.13 -20.74
CA LEU A 750 -21.01 20.09 -20.88
C LEU A 750 -21.54 21.52 -21.09
N GLY A 751 -22.55 21.69 -21.94
CA GLY A 751 -23.22 22.98 -22.14
C GLY A 751 -23.88 23.51 -20.87
N GLN A 752 -24.48 22.65 -20.05
CA GLN A 752 -25.05 23.03 -18.75
C GLN A 752 -23.97 23.43 -17.74
N ILE A 753 -22.82 22.73 -17.71
CA ILE A 753 -21.73 22.98 -16.75
C ILE A 753 -20.92 24.23 -17.11
N LEU A 754 -20.53 24.38 -18.38
CA LEU A 754 -19.61 25.43 -18.85
C LEU A 754 -20.30 26.60 -19.56
N GLY A 755 -21.58 26.45 -19.94
CA GLY A 755 -22.26 27.41 -20.80
C GLY A 755 -21.55 27.54 -22.14
N ARG A 756 -21.07 28.75 -22.46
CA ARG A 756 -20.31 29.06 -23.69
C ARG A 756 -18.79 29.05 -23.49
N ARG A 757 -18.30 28.67 -22.31
CA ARG A 757 -16.86 28.68 -22.01
C ARG A 757 -16.19 27.47 -22.63
N ASP A 758 -15.01 27.69 -23.20
CA ASP A 758 -14.15 26.62 -23.70
C ASP A 758 -13.53 25.82 -22.54
N ILE A 759 -13.59 24.49 -22.65
CA ILE A 759 -13.17 23.58 -21.58
C ILE A 759 -11.65 23.64 -21.30
N LEU A 760 -10.82 23.83 -22.33
CA LEU A 760 -9.36 23.91 -22.17
C LEU A 760 -8.94 25.26 -21.59
N LYS A 761 -9.60 26.35 -22.00
CA LYS A 761 -9.43 27.67 -21.36
C LYS A 761 -9.85 27.64 -19.90
N PHE A 762 -10.96 26.97 -19.58
CA PHE A 762 -11.39 26.77 -18.20
C PHE A 762 -10.35 25.98 -17.40
N LEU A 763 -9.84 24.86 -17.93
CA LEU A 763 -8.84 24.04 -17.26
C LEU A 763 -7.54 24.83 -16.98
N LYS A 764 -7.11 25.68 -17.92
CA LYS A 764 -5.92 26.51 -17.74
C LYS A 764 -6.08 27.51 -16.60
N SER A 765 -7.21 28.22 -16.53
CA SER A 765 -7.52 29.13 -15.42
C SER A 765 -7.61 28.35 -14.11
N MET A 766 -8.36 27.24 -14.13
CA MET A 766 -8.56 26.38 -12.96
C MET A 766 -7.24 25.87 -12.39
N ARG A 767 -6.28 25.46 -13.23
CA ARG A 767 -4.95 25.04 -12.77
C ARG A 767 -4.23 26.17 -12.03
N GLN A 768 -4.24 27.38 -12.58
CA GLN A 768 -3.59 28.52 -11.95
C GLN A 768 -4.25 28.84 -10.61
N ASP A 769 -5.57 29.02 -10.60
CA ASP A 769 -6.36 29.35 -9.41
C ASP A 769 -6.21 28.28 -8.31
N PHE A 770 -6.15 26.99 -8.69
CA PHE A 770 -6.00 25.89 -7.76
C PHE A 770 -4.61 25.83 -7.14
N MET A 771 -3.57 26.11 -7.93
CA MET A 771 -2.19 26.14 -7.44
C MET A 771 -1.92 27.34 -6.54
N ASP A 772 -2.65 28.44 -6.76
CA ASP A 772 -2.60 29.67 -5.97
C ASP A 772 -3.55 29.66 -4.75
N ASP A 773 -4.37 28.61 -4.60
CA ASP A 773 -5.34 28.44 -3.50
C ASP A 773 -6.42 29.55 -3.48
N THR A 774 -6.85 29.99 -4.66
CA THR A 774 -7.80 31.11 -4.86
C THR A 774 -9.14 30.69 -5.45
N CYS A 775 -9.37 29.38 -5.64
CA CYS A 775 -10.60 28.88 -6.26
C CYS A 775 -11.86 29.18 -5.44
N ALA A 776 -12.85 29.79 -6.07
CA ALA A 776 -14.18 29.93 -5.48
C ALA A 776 -14.91 28.58 -5.36
N PRO A 777 -15.80 28.39 -4.38
CA PRO A 777 -16.51 27.12 -4.16
C PRO A 777 -17.34 26.66 -5.35
N GLU A 778 -17.96 27.58 -6.09
CA GLU A 778 -18.72 27.25 -7.30
C GLU A 778 -17.83 26.79 -8.44
N THR A 779 -16.63 27.38 -8.59
CA THR A 779 -15.64 26.94 -9.59
C THR A 779 -15.15 25.52 -9.28
N LEU A 780 -14.90 25.22 -8.01
CA LEU A 780 -14.54 23.87 -7.55
C LEU A 780 -15.66 22.87 -7.86
N LYS A 781 -16.92 23.24 -7.61
CA LYS A 781 -18.10 22.42 -7.94
C LYS A 781 -18.20 22.12 -9.44
N THR A 782 -18.06 23.14 -10.29
CA THR A 782 -18.00 22.98 -11.75
C THR A 782 -16.88 22.02 -12.15
N PHE A 783 -15.71 22.12 -11.52
CA PHE A 783 -14.59 21.24 -11.83
C PHE A 783 -14.86 19.79 -11.40
N ILE A 784 -15.45 19.56 -10.21
CA ILE A 784 -15.90 18.23 -9.77
C ILE A 784 -16.83 17.61 -10.82
N PHE A 785 -17.79 18.37 -11.35
CA PHE A 785 -18.73 17.86 -12.36
C PHE A 785 -18.02 17.41 -13.64
N LEU A 786 -17.05 18.19 -14.13
CA LEU A 786 -16.26 17.81 -15.30
C LEU A 786 -15.43 16.55 -15.06
N MET A 787 -14.86 16.39 -13.87
CA MET A 787 -14.10 15.19 -13.51
C MET A 787 -15.00 13.95 -13.44
N VAL A 788 -16.19 14.07 -12.85
CA VAL A 788 -17.19 12.99 -12.85
C VAL A 788 -17.61 12.62 -14.27
N LEU A 789 -17.78 13.61 -15.18
CA LEU A 789 -18.06 13.32 -16.59
C LEU A 789 -16.93 12.53 -17.26
N VAL A 790 -15.67 12.86 -17.01
CA VAL A 790 -14.53 12.08 -17.54
C VAL A 790 -14.57 10.65 -17.02
N VAL A 791 -14.74 10.45 -15.71
CA VAL A 791 -14.84 9.11 -15.10
C VAL A 791 -16.01 8.33 -15.71
N SER A 792 -17.18 8.96 -15.89
CA SER A 792 -18.35 8.31 -16.47
C SER A 792 -18.13 7.84 -17.91
N ARG A 793 -17.36 8.59 -18.71
CA ARG A 793 -17.01 8.19 -20.09
C ARG A 793 -16.16 6.93 -20.08
N GLU A 794 -15.11 6.93 -19.27
CA GLU A 794 -14.19 5.79 -19.15
C GLU A 794 -14.92 4.54 -18.65
N MET A 795 -15.82 4.71 -17.68
CA MET A 795 -16.70 3.64 -17.22
C MET A 795 -17.65 3.11 -18.31
N LYS A 796 -18.28 3.99 -19.11
CA LYS A 796 -19.12 3.55 -20.23
C LYS A 796 -18.29 2.77 -21.27
N ALA A 797 -17.08 3.24 -21.59
CA ALA A 797 -16.17 2.52 -22.49
C ALA A 797 -15.80 1.13 -21.94
N TRP A 798 -15.61 1.02 -20.62
CA TRP A 798 -15.35 -0.25 -19.95
C TRP A 798 -16.51 -1.25 -20.05
N HIS A 799 -17.76 -0.81 -19.86
CA HIS A 799 -18.94 -1.70 -19.91
C HIS A 799 -19.30 -2.13 -21.33
N ASN A 800 -18.97 -1.32 -22.33
CA ASN A 800 -19.24 -1.62 -23.74
C ASN A 800 -18.20 -2.57 -24.38
N THR A 801 -17.21 -3.04 -23.61
CA THR A 801 -16.14 -3.97 -24.01
C THR A 801 -16.18 -5.26 -23.21
#